data_AF-A0A2C6KKP6-F1
#
_entry.id   AF-A0A2C6KKP6-F1
#
_cell.length_a   1.000
_cell.length_b   1.000
_cell.length_c   1.000
_cell.angle_alpha   90.00
_cell.angle_beta   90.00
_cell.angle_gamma   90.00
#
_symmetry.space_group_name_H-M   'P 1'
#
loop_
_entity.id
_entity.type
_entity.pdbx_description
1 polymer ?
#
loop_
_entity_poly.entity_id
_entity_poly.type
_entity_poly.pdbx_seq_one_letter_code
_entity_poly.pdbx_strand_id
1 'polypeptide(L)'
;MPADVQVDANLQDALQKTVQLIDRMHGIDPEILTEAKDEAGVVVGAARKQLKPAEKLQRAQLAQALEMFVGTEELASRLLREAGDMFQTLHQLNQKLEQLEGDHILQTGFESFKLYPGSMPFKDYFETFDSVRAKHGPSAWGYSPAPISGRRAAFGQSSSIVGTSETEGTYAMVRGRRFYDSTIRVSFYAVGSGTVGVAFKMRDFKNMFMLWMNQTLGVKRLLRIQNGVPTILAERRDGGYIQGKWFNVRIETRKGVNRVCVGEEGATETEVFSVLDERFLNGAVGFFSSGMDGGVFFEGLEVEAHECVVPTRNPAPAAPRCATFSETFFGNPNSLYRKFDAADATGAVGSWLYKVRPPQYTTHGSTTATHGVHRTTALVGLWAVSSGSTRPKNIRWWNWRLTSEDRLPHKSNDCTPKKMSRRLRIRAISAGRPRTVARTPATMSLNQWHRLDLNFEGSTIYARLHTPDGSVTSLSAEDLLGGQTRDGMVGFSAYNCGGVAFDSIQLAPYKLEAVAPSASVFAAVSVTKAWHPCSANVHILHRRDECQRMFAKEPVFRQVACTQDFCTECCNYTTSLLPQSERAQCERTCRRNDALAKQQEKGLVKRVAECLTALGEAAAHCQAVCVFRRSTVEGHTTSYFQGDSTCEKEACELCCMSSPPSEGLENMSAELLRDAAAREVEECRFQCAKHFTPKEQQEL
;
A
#
# COMPACT_ATOMS: atom_id res chain seq x y z
N MET A 1 13.18 -56.58 71.49
CA MET A 1 12.74 -57.79 72.20
C MET A 1 12.64 -58.91 71.20
N PRO A 2 13.48 -59.94 71.36
CA PRO A 2 12.96 -61.29 71.52
C PRO A 2 13.46 -61.90 72.84
N ALA A 3 12.62 -62.78 73.38
CA ALA A 3 12.70 -63.34 74.71
C ALA A 3 13.87 -64.32 74.86
N ASP A 4 14.64 -64.16 75.95
CA ASP A 4 15.50 -65.22 76.47
C ASP A 4 14.61 -66.39 76.90
N VAL A 5 14.60 -67.44 76.09
CA VAL A 5 14.10 -68.75 76.50
C VAL A 5 15.15 -69.29 77.47
N GLN A 6 14.93 -69.08 78.78
CA GLN A 6 15.67 -69.79 79.82
C GLN A 6 15.33 -71.27 79.69
N VAL A 7 16.24 -72.00 79.04
CA VAL A 7 16.23 -73.46 79.06
C VAL A 7 16.51 -73.87 80.50
N ASP A 8 15.56 -74.61 81.09
CA ASP A 8 15.64 -75.19 82.43
C ASP A 8 17.02 -75.86 82.63
N ALA A 9 17.69 -75.57 83.74
CA ALA A 9 19.05 -76.06 84.02
C ALA A 9 19.14 -77.59 83.97
N ASN A 10 18.02 -78.27 84.27
CA ASN A 10 17.90 -79.72 84.15
C ASN A 10 17.85 -80.19 82.69
N LEU A 11 17.31 -79.39 81.77
CA LEU A 11 17.26 -79.70 80.34
C LEU A 11 18.62 -79.47 79.67
N GLN A 12 19.38 -78.46 80.10
CA GLN A 12 20.77 -78.25 79.67
C GLN A 12 21.68 -79.40 80.13
N ASP A 13 21.55 -79.84 81.39
CA ASP A 13 22.33 -80.97 81.91
C ASP A 13 21.93 -82.31 81.23
N ALA A 14 20.64 -82.48 80.93
CA ALA A 14 20.17 -83.63 80.15
C ALA A 14 20.69 -83.63 78.71
N LEU A 15 20.69 -82.47 78.02
CA LEU A 15 21.25 -82.33 76.67
C LEU A 15 22.76 -82.60 76.65
N GLN A 16 23.48 -82.13 77.66
CA GLN A 16 24.92 -82.32 77.77
C GLN A 16 25.26 -83.79 78.03
N LYS A 17 24.42 -84.50 78.79
CA LYS A 17 24.51 -85.96 78.98
C LYS A 17 24.16 -86.75 77.72
N THR A 18 23.15 -86.33 76.93
CA THR A 18 22.85 -87.01 75.65
C THR A 18 23.93 -86.80 74.61
N VAL A 19 24.53 -85.61 74.52
CA VAL A 19 25.70 -85.36 73.64
C VAL A 19 26.87 -86.26 74.04
N GLN A 20 27.20 -86.36 75.33
CA GLN A 20 28.23 -87.29 75.83
C GLN A 20 27.91 -88.77 75.57
N LEU A 21 26.62 -89.15 75.53
CA LEU A 21 26.19 -90.52 75.21
C LEU A 21 26.31 -90.82 73.71
N ILE A 22 25.99 -89.85 72.86
CA ILE A 22 26.11 -89.92 71.39
C ILE A 22 27.60 -90.00 71.00
N ASP A 23 28.46 -89.20 71.63
CA ASP A 23 29.91 -89.22 71.40
C ASP A 23 30.52 -90.59 71.76
N ARG A 24 30.05 -91.21 72.86
CA ARG A 24 30.46 -92.57 73.26
C ARG A 24 29.93 -93.67 72.33
N MET A 25 28.73 -93.55 71.78
CA MET A 25 28.17 -94.57 70.88
C MET A 25 28.78 -94.56 69.49
N HIS A 26 29.26 -93.40 69.02
CA HIS A 26 29.85 -93.27 67.69
C HIS A 26 31.38 -93.31 67.67
N GLY A 27 32.05 -93.51 68.82
CA GLY A 27 33.51 -93.56 68.91
C GLY A 27 34.18 -92.25 68.46
N ILE A 28 33.44 -91.14 68.51
CA ILE A 28 33.93 -89.82 68.14
C ILE A 28 34.51 -89.23 69.41
N ASP A 29 35.83 -89.07 69.43
CA ASP A 29 36.51 -88.41 70.52
C ASP A 29 36.08 -86.93 70.55
N PRO A 30 35.44 -86.45 71.63
CA PRO A 30 35.02 -85.05 71.74
C PRO A 30 36.21 -84.09 71.60
N GLU A 31 37.42 -84.54 71.93
CA GLU A 31 38.66 -83.76 71.74
C GLU A 31 38.97 -83.55 70.25
N ILE A 32 38.80 -84.59 69.42
CA ILE A 32 38.95 -84.52 67.96
C ILE A 32 37.85 -83.64 67.33
N LEU A 33 36.63 -83.67 67.84
CA LEU A 33 35.56 -82.81 67.35
C LEU A 33 35.81 -81.32 67.67
N THR A 34 36.34 -81.03 68.86
CA THR A 34 36.75 -79.66 69.22
C THR A 34 37.94 -79.20 68.39
N GLU A 35 38.92 -80.08 68.15
CA GLU A 35 40.08 -79.79 67.32
C GLU A 35 39.67 -79.55 65.85
N ALA A 36 38.81 -80.40 65.29
CA ALA A 36 38.28 -80.23 63.94
C ALA A 36 37.42 -78.96 63.80
N LYS A 37 36.68 -78.58 64.85
CA LYS A 37 35.93 -77.33 64.89
C LYS A 37 36.86 -76.11 64.94
N ASP A 38 37.93 -76.18 65.72
CA ASP A 38 38.91 -75.11 65.82
C ASP A 38 39.71 -74.98 64.52
N GLU A 39 40.09 -76.10 63.90
CA GLU A 39 40.75 -76.14 62.60
C GLU A 39 39.84 -75.62 61.48
N ALA A 40 38.57 -76.03 61.45
CA ALA A 40 37.56 -75.46 60.55
C ALA A 40 37.35 -73.97 60.81
N GLY A 41 37.38 -73.52 62.06
CA GLY A 41 37.32 -72.11 62.45
C GLY A 41 38.52 -71.31 61.93
N VAL A 42 39.73 -71.88 61.98
CA VAL A 42 40.94 -71.29 61.42
C VAL A 42 40.86 -71.21 59.89
N VAL A 43 40.40 -72.27 59.22
CA VAL A 43 40.24 -72.31 57.76
C VAL A 43 39.18 -71.31 57.29
N VAL A 44 38.02 -71.25 57.95
CA VAL A 44 36.97 -70.26 57.64
C VAL A 44 37.45 -68.84 57.95
N GLY A 45 38.21 -68.65 59.04
CA GLY A 45 38.82 -67.37 59.39
C GLY A 45 39.82 -66.89 58.34
N ALA A 46 40.68 -67.79 57.84
CA ALA A 46 41.64 -67.53 56.78
C ALA A 46 40.93 -67.24 55.44
N ALA A 47 39.93 -68.03 55.06
CA ALA A 47 39.12 -67.81 53.87
C ALA A 47 38.38 -66.46 53.93
N ARG A 48 37.77 -66.12 55.08
CA ARG A 48 37.11 -64.83 55.30
C ARG A 48 38.09 -63.66 55.25
N LYS A 49 39.33 -63.85 55.72
CA LYS A 49 40.39 -62.84 55.62
C LYS A 49 40.80 -62.58 54.17
N GLN A 50 40.77 -63.61 53.31
CA GLN A 50 41.03 -63.46 51.87
C GLN A 50 39.82 -62.91 51.08
N LEU A 51 38.59 -63.20 51.51
CA LEU A 51 37.37 -62.76 50.82
C LEU A 51 36.91 -61.34 51.21
N LYS A 52 37.22 -60.86 52.42
CA LYS A 52 36.85 -59.51 52.87
C LYS A 52 37.35 -58.37 51.96
N PRO A 53 38.60 -58.40 51.45
CA PRO A 53 39.08 -57.42 50.46
C PRO A 53 38.24 -57.42 49.18
N ALA A 54 37.86 -58.60 48.68
CA ALA A 54 37.01 -58.72 47.49
C ALA A 54 35.59 -58.18 47.75
N GLU A 55 35.00 -58.46 48.90
CA GLU A 55 33.70 -57.90 49.31
C GLU A 55 33.75 -56.37 49.45
N LYS A 56 34.83 -55.82 50.02
CA LYS A 56 35.04 -54.36 50.11
C LYS A 56 35.21 -53.74 48.73
N LEU A 57 35.99 -54.38 47.85
CA LEU A 57 36.19 -53.92 46.47
C LEU A 57 34.86 -53.94 45.70
N GLN A 58 34.08 -55.02 45.81
CA GLN A 58 32.78 -55.13 45.17
C GLN A 58 31.83 -54.04 45.68
N ARG A 59 31.76 -53.79 46.99
CA ARG A 59 30.94 -52.69 47.54
C ARG A 59 31.39 -51.31 47.04
N ALA A 60 32.70 -51.07 46.96
CA ALA A 60 33.24 -49.82 46.45
C ALA A 60 32.91 -49.62 44.96
N GLN A 61 33.06 -50.68 44.14
CA GLN A 61 32.69 -50.66 42.72
C GLN A 61 31.19 -50.42 42.53
N LEU A 62 30.34 -51.04 43.36
CA LEU A 62 28.88 -50.88 43.28
C LEU A 62 28.45 -49.46 43.69
N ALA A 63 29.08 -48.88 44.71
CA ALA A 63 28.86 -47.49 45.09
C ALA A 63 29.29 -46.51 43.99
N GLN A 64 30.46 -46.72 43.39
CA GLN A 64 30.96 -45.89 42.28
C GLN A 64 30.07 -46.00 41.03
N ALA A 65 29.55 -47.20 40.73
CA ALA A 65 28.63 -47.42 39.62
C ALA A 65 27.29 -46.70 39.83
N LEU A 66 26.75 -46.72 41.05
CA LEU A 66 25.52 -45.99 41.39
C LEU A 66 25.72 -44.47 41.29
N GLU A 67 26.85 -43.94 41.76
CA GLU A 67 27.19 -42.52 41.66
C GLU A 67 27.31 -42.08 40.19
N MET A 68 27.97 -42.89 39.35
CA MET A 68 28.01 -42.65 37.91
C MET A 68 26.61 -42.65 37.29
N PHE A 69 25.73 -43.58 37.69
CA PHE A 69 24.37 -43.66 37.15
C PHE A 69 23.55 -42.39 37.49
N VAL A 70 23.59 -41.96 38.75
CA VAL A 70 22.94 -40.70 39.19
C VAL A 70 23.53 -39.50 38.44
N GLY A 71 24.86 -39.45 38.27
CA GLY A 71 25.51 -38.40 37.49
C GLY A 71 25.07 -38.38 36.01
N THR A 72 24.85 -39.55 35.41
CA THR A 72 24.34 -39.65 34.03
C THR A 72 22.87 -39.25 33.91
N GLU A 73 22.01 -39.56 34.88
CA GLU A 73 20.62 -39.11 34.90
C GLU A 73 20.53 -37.59 35.06
N GLU A 74 21.38 -37.00 35.90
CA GLU A 74 21.46 -35.55 36.07
C GLU A 74 21.93 -34.87 34.78
N LEU A 75 22.97 -35.42 34.13
CA LEU A 75 23.45 -34.92 32.84
C LEU A 75 22.37 -35.03 31.75
N ALA A 76 21.68 -36.16 31.67
CA ALA A 76 20.58 -36.36 30.72
C ALA A 76 19.43 -35.37 30.96
N SER A 77 19.08 -35.13 32.23
CA SER A 77 18.06 -34.15 32.60
C SER A 77 18.47 -32.72 32.25
N ARG A 78 19.74 -32.37 32.41
CA ARG A 78 20.28 -31.06 31.97
C ARG A 78 20.25 -30.93 30.46
N LEU A 79 20.69 -31.95 29.71
CA LEU A 79 20.65 -31.96 28.25
C LEU A 79 19.23 -31.83 27.71
N LEU A 80 18.25 -32.52 28.31
CA LEU A 80 16.84 -32.40 27.91
C LEU A 80 16.28 -31.01 28.18
N ARG A 81 16.69 -30.36 29.26
CA ARG A 81 16.29 -28.98 29.57
C ARG A 81 16.87 -28.00 28.54
N GLU A 82 18.17 -28.06 28.29
CA GLU A 82 18.85 -27.22 27.29
C GLU A 82 18.26 -27.42 25.89
N ALA A 83 17.96 -28.67 25.51
CA ALA A 83 17.29 -28.97 24.24
C ALA A 83 15.88 -28.36 24.20
N GLY A 84 15.12 -28.46 25.30
CA GLY A 84 13.80 -27.84 25.44
C GLY A 84 13.85 -26.32 25.27
N ASP A 85 14.80 -25.66 25.91
CA ASP A 85 15.01 -24.20 25.82
C ASP A 85 15.40 -23.79 24.39
N MET A 86 16.23 -24.60 23.72
CA MET A 86 16.61 -24.39 22.33
C MET A 86 15.40 -24.52 21.38
N PHE A 87 14.55 -25.53 21.56
CA PHE A 87 13.32 -25.69 20.77
C PHE A 87 12.33 -24.54 20.99
N GLN A 88 12.17 -24.09 22.23
CA GLN A 88 11.32 -22.93 22.53
C GLN A 88 11.85 -21.66 21.87
N THR A 89 13.15 -21.42 21.96
CA THR A 89 13.81 -20.27 21.31
C THR A 89 13.63 -20.32 19.79
N LEU A 90 13.82 -21.49 19.18
CA LEU A 90 13.63 -21.68 17.73
C LEU A 90 12.18 -21.44 17.31
N HIS A 91 11.21 -21.91 18.10
CA HIS A 91 9.80 -21.65 17.84
C HIS A 91 9.46 -20.16 17.93
N GLN A 92 9.97 -19.46 18.95
CA GLN A 92 9.79 -18.01 19.11
C GLN A 92 10.43 -17.22 17.95
N LEU A 93 11.62 -17.63 17.51
CA LEU A 93 12.30 -17.01 16.36
C LEU A 93 11.50 -17.20 15.07
N ASN A 94 10.98 -18.41 14.81
CA ASN A 94 10.13 -18.66 13.65
C ASN A 94 8.85 -17.81 13.66
N GLN A 95 8.15 -17.73 14.79
CA GLN A 95 6.98 -16.85 14.91
C GLN A 95 7.32 -15.39 14.65
N LYS A 96 8.47 -14.92 15.16
CA LYS A 96 8.94 -13.54 14.93
C LYS A 96 9.30 -13.31 13.46
N LEU A 97 9.89 -14.30 12.80
CA LEU A 97 10.22 -14.24 11.38
C LEU A 97 8.95 -14.17 10.52
N GLU A 98 7.94 -14.99 10.80
CA GLU A 98 6.63 -14.94 10.13
C GLU A 98 5.95 -13.57 10.30
N GLN A 99 6.04 -12.97 11.49
CA GLN A 99 5.51 -11.62 11.75
C GLN A 99 6.26 -10.55 10.94
N LEU A 100 7.60 -10.58 10.95
CA LEU A 100 8.42 -9.64 10.19
C LEU A 100 8.21 -9.78 8.68
N GLU A 101 8.05 -11.00 8.18
CA GLU A 101 7.72 -11.26 6.78
C GLU A 101 6.33 -10.70 6.43
N GLY A 102 5.34 -10.89 7.31
CA GLY A 102 4.01 -10.29 7.19
C GLY A 102 4.06 -8.76 7.15
N ASP A 103 4.81 -8.14 8.05
CA ASP A 103 4.99 -6.69 8.10
C ASP A 103 5.73 -6.16 6.85
N HIS A 104 6.75 -6.89 6.39
CA HIS A 104 7.48 -6.53 5.18
C HIS A 104 6.60 -6.61 3.93
N ILE A 105 5.77 -7.65 3.82
CA ILE A 105 4.77 -7.81 2.75
C ILE A 105 3.74 -6.67 2.79
N LEU A 106 3.33 -6.23 3.97
CA LEU A 106 2.41 -5.09 4.12
C LEU A 106 3.05 -3.76 3.70
N GLN A 107 4.35 -3.58 3.94
CA GLN A 107 5.10 -2.37 3.60
C GLN A 107 5.46 -2.31 2.11
N THR A 108 5.99 -3.40 1.55
CA THR A 108 6.44 -3.49 0.15
C THR A 108 5.34 -3.88 -0.82
N GLY A 109 4.20 -4.36 -0.31
CA GLY A 109 3.10 -4.86 -1.14
C GLY A 109 2.52 -3.81 -2.09
N PHE A 110 2.74 -2.52 -1.83
CA PHE A 110 2.25 -1.39 -2.63
C PHE A 110 3.25 -0.86 -3.66
N GLU A 111 4.47 -1.39 -3.70
CA GLU A 111 5.49 -0.98 -4.66
C GLU A 111 5.26 -1.60 -6.04
N SER A 112 5.80 -0.95 -7.07
CA SER A 112 5.80 -1.48 -8.43
C SER A 112 6.37 -2.90 -8.49
N PHE A 113 5.79 -3.73 -9.34
CA PHE A 113 6.11 -5.14 -9.46
C PHE A 113 6.33 -5.54 -10.91
N LYS A 114 7.37 -6.32 -11.17
CA LYS A 114 7.63 -6.92 -12.47
C LYS A 114 7.98 -8.38 -12.29
N LEU A 115 7.33 -9.24 -13.06
CA LEU A 115 7.58 -10.67 -13.03
C LEU A 115 8.80 -11.01 -13.89
N TYR A 116 9.77 -11.72 -13.30
CA TYR A 116 10.95 -12.23 -14.00
C TYR A 116 10.97 -13.76 -13.94
N PRO A 117 10.38 -14.46 -14.93
CA PRO A 117 10.25 -15.92 -14.91
C PRO A 117 11.54 -16.72 -14.72
N GLY A 118 12.70 -16.16 -15.08
CA GLY A 118 14.00 -16.82 -14.94
C GLY A 118 14.58 -16.81 -13.53
N SER A 119 14.14 -15.88 -12.68
CA SER A 119 14.65 -15.72 -11.30
C SER A 119 13.56 -15.88 -10.23
N MET A 120 12.29 -15.89 -10.61
CA MET A 120 11.14 -15.95 -9.70
C MET A 120 10.39 -17.28 -9.87
N PRO A 121 10.46 -18.22 -8.92
CA PRO A 121 9.69 -19.47 -9.00
C PRO A 121 8.18 -19.23 -8.89
N PHE A 122 7.37 -19.85 -9.76
CA PHE A 122 5.94 -19.54 -9.86
C PHE A 122 5.19 -19.73 -8.52
N LYS A 123 5.48 -20.82 -7.80
CA LYS A 123 4.80 -21.17 -6.54
C LYS A 123 5.03 -20.17 -5.41
N ASP A 124 6.09 -19.39 -5.47
CA ASP A 124 6.44 -18.43 -4.41
C ASP A 124 5.68 -17.11 -4.63
N TYR A 125 5.45 -16.76 -5.89
CA TYR A 125 4.86 -15.47 -6.28
C TYR A 125 3.37 -15.56 -6.65
N PHE A 126 2.82 -16.75 -6.86
CA PHE A 126 1.42 -16.95 -7.21
C PHE A 126 0.69 -17.91 -6.27
N GLU A 127 -0.55 -17.56 -5.98
CA GLU A 127 -1.51 -18.40 -5.29
C GLU A 127 -2.58 -18.85 -6.29
N THR A 128 -2.84 -20.16 -6.36
CA THR A 128 -3.77 -20.74 -7.32
C THR A 128 -5.03 -21.23 -6.65
N PHE A 129 -6.17 -21.00 -7.29
CA PHE A 129 -7.49 -21.38 -6.75
C PHE A 129 -8.36 -21.99 -7.83
N ASP A 130 -8.97 -23.13 -7.53
CA ASP A 130 -10.02 -23.71 -8.36
C ASP A 130 -11.38 -23.46 -7.71
N SER A 131 -12.33 -22.97 -8.50
CA SER A 131 -13.69 -22.80 -8.00
C SER A 131 -14.31 -24.16 -7.65
N VAL A 132 -15.17 -24.19 -6.62
CA VAL A 132 -15.77 -25.43 -6.07
C VAL A 132 -16.50 -26.28 -7.12
N ARG A 133 -17.03 -25.65 -8.17
CA ARG A 133 -17.79 -26.31 -9.24
C ARG A 133 -17.01 -26.43 -10.56
N ALA A 134 -15.71 -26.14 -10.54
CA ALA A 134 -14.86 -26.39 -11.69
C ALA A 134 -14.77 -27.89 -11.97
N LYS A 135 -14.91 -28.27 -13.24
CA LYS A 135 -14.78 -29.63 -13.75
C LYS A 135 -13.43 -29.79 -14.44
N HIS A 136 -12.95 -31.03 -14.52
CA HIS A 136 -11.67 -31.39 -15.15
C HIS A 136 -10.43 -30.80 -14.43
N GLY A 137 -10.55 -30.53 -13.12
CA GLY A 137 -9.42 -30.17 -12.26
C GLY A 137 -8.51 -31.36 -11.92
N PRO A 138 -7.33 -31.11 -11.31
CA PRO A 138 -6.87 -29.81 -10.81
C PRO A 138 -6.36 -28.87 -11.91
N SER A 139 -6.33 -27.57 -11.64
CA SER A 139 -5.65 -26.61 -12.52
C SER A 139 -4.14 -26.83 -12.56
N ALA A 140 -3.57 -26.56 -13.73
CA ALA A 140 -2.14 -26.62 -13.97
C ALA A 140 -1.61 -25.23 -14.32
N TRP A 141 -1.36 -24.42 -13.30
CA TRP A 141 -0.71 -23.12 -13.45
C TRP A 141 0.80 -23.23 -13.28
N GLY A 142 1.57 -22.58 -14.16
CA GLY A 142 3.02 -22.54 -14.06
C GLY A 142 3.69 -21.88 -15.26
N TYR A 143 5.01 -21.91 -15.30
CA TYR A 143 5.78 -21.49 -16.47
C TYR A 143 5.69 -22.52 -17.59
N SER A 144 5.56 -22.03 -18.82
CA SER A 144 5.60 -22.87 -20.01
C SER A 144 7.02 -23.40 -20.22
N PRO A 145 7.21 -24.72 -20.37
CA PRO A 145 8.52 -25.31 -20.63
C PRO A 145 9.04 -25.00 -22.04
N ALA A 146 8.14 -24.64 -22.97
CA ALA A 146 8.45 -24.33 -24.36
C ALA A 146 8.01 -22.90 -24.73
N PRO A 147 8.67 -22.26 -25.72
CA PRO A 147 8.24 -20.98 -26.23
C PRO A 147 6.82 -21.05 -26.82
N ILE A 148 5.98 -20.05 -26.52
CA ILE A 148 4.62 -19.94 -27.07
C ILE A 148 4.63 -18.89 -28.18
N SER A 149 4.41 -19.31 -29.42
CA SER A 149 4.43 -18.43 -30.60
C SER A 149 5.67 -17.51 -30.66
N GLY A 150 6.85 -18.08 -30.43
CA GLY A 150 8.14 -17.37 -30.48
C GLY A 150 8.55 -16.63 -29.21
N ARG A 151 7.67 -16.53 -28.21
CA ARG A 151 7.96 -15.84 -26.94
C ARG A 151 8.43 -16.82 -25.86
N ARG A 152 9.57 -16.52 -25.23
CA ARG A 152 10.19 -17.36 -24.19
C ARG A 152 9.67 -16.93 -22.82
N ALA A 153 9.46 -17.90 -21.93
CA ALA A 153 9.10 -17.68 -20.52
C ALA A 153 7.68 -17.13 -20.25
N ALA A 154 6.69 -17.58 -21.03
CA ALA A 154 5.28 -17.37 -20.69
C ALA A 154 4.88 -18.19 -19.46
N PHE A 155 3.98 -17.68 -18.62
CA PHE A 155 3.30 -18.45 -17.59
C PHE A 155 1.83 -18.64 -17.97
N GLY A 156 1.18 -19.69 -17.52
CA GLY A 156 -0.16 -19.95 -17.99
C GLY A 156 -0.82 -21.11 -17.30
N GLN A 157 -2.01 -21.38 -17.78
CA GLN A 157 -2.87 -22.45 -17.33
C GLN A 157 -3.07 -23.41 -18.50
N SER A 158 -2.63 -24.66 -18.34
CA SER A 158 -2.55 -25.62 -19.46
C SER A 158 -3.63 -26.70 -19.45
N SER A 159 -4.37 -26.88 -18.35
CA SER A 159 -5.45 -27.87 -18.27
C SER A 159 -6.76 -27.35 -18.89
N SER A 160 -7.61 -28.23 -19.44
CA SER A 160 -8.95 -27.82 -19.90
C SER A 160 -9.94 -27.81 -18.74
N ILE A 161 -9.73 -26.91 -17.77
CA ILE A 161 -10.62 -26.75 -16.62
C ILE A 161 -11.83 -25.90 -17.02
N VAL A 162 -13.03 -26.31 -16.63
CA VAL A 162 -14.29 -25.68 -17.07
C VAL A 162 -15.18 -25.37 -15.88
N GLY A 163 -15.60 -24.12 -15.73
CA GLY A 163 -16.60 -23.72 -14.75
C GLY A 163 -18.04 -23.91 -15.24
N THR A 164 -18.99 -23.95 -14.31
CA THR A 164 -20.42 -24.05 -14.65
C THR A 164 -21.11 -22.69 -14.82
N SER A 165 -20.42 -21.60 -14.43
CA SER A 165 -20.87 -20.22 -14.62
C SER A 165 -19.72 -19.32 -15.10
N GLU A 166 -20.04 -18.10 -15.51
CA GLU A 166 -19.09 -17.15 -16.13
C GLU A 166 -17.87 -16.83 -15.24
N THR A 167 -18.02 -16.89 -13.92
CA THR A 167 -16.95 -16.63 -12.94
C THR A 167 -16.49 -17.89 -12.22
N GLU A 168 -16.89 -19.06 -12.71
CA GLU A 168 -16.33 -20.33 -12.24
C GLU A 168 -15.25 -20.78 -13.23
N GLY A 169 -14.16 -21.30 -12.69
CA GLY A 169 -12.96 -21.66 -13.41
C GLY A 169 -11.79 -21.77 -12.44
N THR A 170 -10.62 -21.36 -12.91
CA THR A 170 -9.40 -21.34 -12.11
C THR A 170 -8.74 -19.97 -12.12
N TYR A 171 -8.06 -19.65 -11.04
CA TYR A 171 -7.42 -18.37 -10.79
C TYR A 171 -5.96 -18.55 -10.40
N ALA A 172 -5.11 -17.60 -10.81
CA ALA A 172 -3.79 -17.39 -10.25
C ALA A 172 -3.67 -15.93 -9.80
N MET A 173 -3.42 -15.70 -8.51
CA MET A 173 -3.32 -14.38 -7.89
C MET A 173 -1.88 -14.11 -7.46
N VAL A 174 -1.37 -12.90 -7.70
CA VAL A 174 -0.04 -12.49 -7.22
C VAL A 174 -0.04 -12.42 -5.70
N ARG A 175 0.91 -13.11 -5.06
CA ARG A 175 1.09 -13.16 -3.60
C ARG A 175 1.77 -11.92 -3.05
N GLY A 176 1.40 -11.56 -1.83
CA GLY A 176 2.09 -10.53 -1.04
C GLY A 176 2.09 -9.13 -1.65
N ARG A 177 1.25 -8.85 -2.65
CA ARG A 177 1.22 -7.55 -3.35
C ARG A 177 -0.20 -7.04 -3.51
N ARG A 178 -0.38 -5.74 -3.27
CA ARG A 178 -1.66 -5.04 -3.32
C ARG A 178 -1.43 -3.65 -3.87
N PHE A 179 -2.21 -3.25 -4.86
CA PHE A 179 -2.07 -1.97 -5.53
C PHE A 179 -3.33 -1.14 -5.33
N TYR A 180 -3.18 0.15 -5.02
CA TYR A 180 -4.29 1.11 -4.96
C TYR A 180 -4.59 1.69 -6.34
N ASP A 181 -3.66 2.53 -6.78
CA ASP A 181 -3.62 3.16 -8.10
C ASP A 181 -2.41 2.59 -8.82
N SER A 182 -2.64 1.95 -9.95
CA SER A 182 -1.58 1.30 -10.71
C SER A 182 -1.93 1.18 -12.18
N THR A 183 -0.88 1.09 -12.99
CA THR A 183 -0.96 0.66 -14.39
C THR A 183 -0.46 -0.77 -14.51
N ILE A 184 -1.35 -1.70 -14.81
CA ILE A 184 -1.06 -3.12 -15.02
C ILE A 184 -0.90 -3.35 -16.51
N ARG A 185 0.20 -3.97 -16.93
CA ARG A 185 0.48 -4.38 -18.30
C ARG A 185 0.76 -5.87 -18.32
N VAL A 186 0.12 -6.57 -19.25
CA VAL A 186 0.33 -7.99 -19.47
C VAL A 186 -0.10 -8.34 -20.89
N SER A 187 0.61 -9.26 -21.54
CA SER A 187 0.17 -9.86 -22.78
C SER A 187 -0.43 -11.23 -22.51
N PHE A 188 -1.45 -11.64 -23.26
CA PHE A 188 -1.97 -13.00 -23.21
C PHE A 188 -2.10 -13.64 -24.60
N TYR A 189 -2.02 -14.96 -24.63
CA TYR A 189 -2.17 -15.83 -25.78
C TYR A 189 -3.13 -16.96 -25.42
N ALA A 190 -4.27 -17.02 -26.10
CA ALA A 190 -5.28 -18.05 -25.90
C ALA A 190 -5.23 -19.06 -27.05
N VAL A 191 -5.05 -20.34 -26.70
CA VAL A 191 -5.08 -21.45 -27.67
C VAL A 191 -6.54 -21.84 -27.96
N GLY A 192 -7.39 -21.88 -26.92
CA GLY A 192 -8.78 -22.32 -27.01
C GLY A 192 -9.82 -21.20 -27.13
N SER A 193 -11.08 -21.62 -27.29
CA SER A 193 -12.27 -20.76 -27.47
C SER A 193 -12.98 -20.34 -26.19
N GLY A 194 -12.39 -20.68 -25.05
CA GLY A 194 -12.95 -20.45 -23.73
C GLY A 194 -12.94 -19.00 -23.28
N THR A 195 -12.67 -18.84 -22.00
CA THR A 195 -12.70 -17.57 -21.31
C THR A 195 -11.35 -17.26 -20.70
N VAL A 196 -10.85 -16.07 -20.98
CA VAL A 196 -9.65 -15.50 -20.35
C VAL A 196 -10.06 -14.30 -19.52
N GLY A 197 -9.41 -14.13 -18.37
CA GLY A 197 -9.60 -12.92 -17.59
C GLY A 197 -8.32 -12.41 -16.94
N VAL A 198 -8.29 -11.08 -16.76
CA VAL A 198 -7.29 -10.37 -15.99
C VAL A 198 -8.02 -9.66 -14.85
N ALA A 199 -7.81 -10.16 -13.64
CA ALA A 199 -8.37 -9.62 -12.41
C ALA A 199 -7.45 -8.54 -11.84
N PHE A 200 -8.05 -7.51 -11.27
CA PHE A 200 -7.34 -6.40 -10.62
C PHE A 200 -8.12 -5.91 -9.41
N LYS A 201 -7.39 -5.31 -8.46
CA LYS A 201 -7.90 -5.05 -7.10
C LYS A 201 -8.52 -6.31 -6.48
N MET A 202 -7.92 -7.47 -6.77
CA MET A 202 -8.34 -8.77 -6.30
C MET A 202 -7.94 -8.95 -4.83
N ARG A 203 -8.92 -9.15 -3.95
CA ARG A 203 -8.65 -9.46 -2.53
C ARG A 203 -8.65 -10.96 -2.28
N ASP A 204 -9.55 -11.64 -2.96
CA ASP A 204 -9.75 -13.07 -2.97
C ASP A 204 -10.53 -13.42 -4.26
N PHE A 205 -10.77 -14.72 -4.50
CA PHE A 205 -11.52 -15.17 -5.68
C PHE A 205 -13.02 -14.81 -5.68
N LYS A 206 -13.54 -14.20 -4.61
CA LYS A 206 -14.92 -13.73 -4.46
C LYS A 206 -15.06 -12.20 -4.53
N ASN A 207 -13.95 -11.45 -4.48
CA ASN A 207 -13.94 -10.01 -4.35
C ASN A 207 -12.85 -9.39 -5.25
N MET A 208 -13.24 -8.98 -6.45
CA MET A 208 -12.32 -8.42 -7.46
C MET A 208 -13.06 -7.62 -8.54
N PHE A 209 -12.31 -6.82 -9.31
CA PHE A 209 -12.70 -6.46 -10.67
C PHE A 209 -12.00 -7.41 -11.65
N MET A 210 -12.63 -7.69 -12.78
CA MET A 210 -12.07 -8.60 -13.78
C MET A 210 -12.44 -8.17 -15.19
N LEU A 211 -11.44 -7.94 -16.04
CA LEU A 211 -11.62 -7.99 -17.47
C LEU A 211 -11.87 -9.44 -17.85
N TRP A 212 -13.00 -9.70 -18.49
CA TRP A 212 -13.47 -11.03 -18.86
C TRP A 212 -13.72 -11.05 -20.36
N MET A 213 -13.11 -11.98 -21.08
CA MET A 213 -13.22 -12.05 -22.53
C MET A 213 -13.50 -13.49 -22.95
N ASN A 214 -14.46 -13.67 -23.84
CA ASN A 214 -14.86 -14.98 -24.33
C ASN A 214 -15.01 -14.94 -25.86
N GLN A 215 -14.33 -15.86 -26.52
CA GLN A 215 -14.30 -15.91 -27.98
C GLN A 215 -15.57 -16.50 -28.57
N THR A 216 -16.11 -17.56 -27.94
CA THR A 216 -17.35 -18.22 -28.40
C THR A 216 -18.56 -17.28 -28.36
N LEU A 217 -18.70 -16.49 -27.29
CA LEU A 217 -19.75 -15.49 -27.16
C LEU A 217 -19.44 -14.19 -27.92
N GLY A 218 -18.18 -13.99 -28.33
CA GLY A 218 -17.75 -12.80 -29.04
C GLY A 218 -17.83 -11.51 -28.20
N VAL A 219 -17.65 -11.61 -26.88
CA VAL A 219 -17.82 -10.47 -25.96
C VAL A 219 -16.61 -10.23 -25.07
N LYS A 220 -16.39 -8.95 -24.76
CA LYS A 220 -15.54 -8.47 -23.67
C LYS A 220 -16.44 -7.87 -22.60
N ARG A 221 -16.13 -8.08 -21.33
CA ARG A 221 -16.86 -7.55 -20.18
C ARG A 221 -15.90 -7.04 -19.13
N LEU A 222 -16.31 -5.98 -18.44
CA LEU A 222 -15.72 -5.60 -17.17
C LEU A 222 -16.68 -6.02 -16.06
N LEU A 223 -16.26 -6.97 -15.23
CA LEU A 223 -17.04 -7.52 -14.15
C LEU A 223 -16.57 -6.96 -12.81
N ARG A 224 -17.53 -6.70 -11.91
CA ARG A 224 -17.28 -6.59 -10.47
C ARG A 224 -17.80 -7.85 -9.80
N ILE A 225 -16.92 -8.62 -9.18
CA ILE A 225 -17.31 -9.79 -8.38
C ILE A 225 -17.28 -9.36 -6.92
N GLN A 226 -18.42 -9.46 -6.24
CA GLN A 226 -18.52 -9.15 -4.82
C GLN A 226 -19.20 -10.31 -4.10
N ASN A 227 -18.54 -10.85 -3.07
CA ASN A 227 -18.99 -12.06 -2.38
C ASN A 227 -19.30 -13.23 -3.34
N GLY A 228 -18.55 -13.33 -4.45
CA GLY A 228 -18.71 -14.36 -5.47
C GLY A 228 -19.84 -14.09 -6.47
N VAL A 229 -20.55 -12.95 -6.35
CA VAL A 229 -21.63 -12.58 -7.27
C VAL A 229 -21.11 -11.61 -8.33
N PRO A 230 -21.11 -11.98 -9.62
CA PRO A 230 -20.71 -11.08 -10.69
C PRO A 230 -21.77 -10.02 -10.98
N THR A 231 -21.32 -8.77 -11.17
CA THR A 231 -22.08 -7.67 -11.76
C THR A 231 -21.36 -7.20 -13.02
N ILE A 232 -22.05 -7.14 -14.15
CA ILE A 232 -21.49 -6.56 -15.37
C ILE A 232 -21.50 -5.03 -15.24
N LEU A 233 -20.31 -4.41 -15.28
CA LEU A 233 -20.16 -2.96 -15.26
C LEU A 233 -20.17 -2.36 -16.65
N ALA A 234 -19.59 -3.07 -17.62
CA ALA A 234 -19.58 -2.71 -19.03
C ALA A 234 -19.44 -3.98 -19.90
N GLU A 235 -20.00 -3.95 -21.10
CA GLU A 235 -19.94 -5.04 -22.09
C GLU A 235 -19.67 -4.45 -23.48
N ARG A 236 -18.88 -5.15 -24.29
CA ARG A 236 -18.65 -4.85 -25.70
C ARG A 236 -18.71 -6.14 -26.53
N ARG A 237 -19.39 -6.08 -27.67
CA ARG A 237 -19.58 -7.22 -28.60
C ARG A 237 -18.79 -6.99 -29.89
N ASP A 238 -17.51 -7.26 -29.83
CA ASP A 238 -16.54 -7.01 -30.91
C ASP A 238 -15.72 -8.27 -31.24
N GLY A 239 -16.25 -9.45 -30.92
CA GLY A 239 -15.61 -10.74 -31.20
C GLY A 239 -14.79 -11.32 -30.04
N GLY A 240 -14.69 -10.63 -28.90
CA GLY A 240 -14.02 -11.16 -27.70
C GLY A 240 -12.50 -11.17 -27.84
N TYR A 241 -11.93 -12.20 -28.44
CA TYR A 241 -10.50 -12.27 -28.82
C TYR A 241 -10.33 -13.21 -30.02
N ILE A 242 -9.14 -13.27 -30.60
CA ILE A 242 -8.81 -14.18 -31.71
C ILE A 242 -7.85 -15.24 -31.19
N GLN A 243 -8.16 -16.52 -31.41
CA GLN A 243 -7.27 -17.63 -31.02
C GLN A 243 -5.93 -17.53 -31.75
N GLY A 244 -4.88 -18.01 -31.09
CA GLY A 244 -3.57 -18.13 -31.71
C GLY A 244 -2.84 -16.80 -31.95
N LYS A 245 -3.32 -15.70 -31.36
CA LYS A 245 -2.71 -14.37 -31.41
C LYS A 245 -2.40 -13.83 -30.02
N TRP A 246 -1.34 -13.03 -29.92
CA TRP A 246 -1.04 -12.26 -28.72
C TRP A 246 -1.88 -10.99 -28.65
N PHE A 247 -2.38 -10.70 -27.45
CA PHE A 247 -3.07 -9.46 -27.12
C PHE A 247 -2.38 -8.78 -25.96
N ASN A 248 -2.19 -7.46 -26.08
CA ASN A 248 -1.70 -6.61 -25.02
C ASN A 248 -2.88 -6.04 -24.24
N VAL A 249 -2.83 -6.16 -22.92
CA VAL A 249 -3.82 -5.64 -21.99
C VAL A 249 -3.13 -4.62 -21.09
N ARG A 250 -3.69 -3.42 -21.04
CA ARG A 250 -3.32 -2.39 -20.07
C ARG A 250 -4.53 -1.97 -19.25
N ILE A 251 -4.41 -2.09 -17.93
CA ILE A 251 -5.45 -1.67 -16.98
C ILE A 251 -4.89 -0.54 -16.13
N GLU A 252 -5.50 0.64 -16.26
CA GLU A 252 -5.14 1.83 -15.49
C GLU A 252 -6.19 2.04 -14.40
N THR A 253 -5.75 2.04 -13.15
CA THR A 253 -6.60 2.30 -11.99
C THR A 253 -6.17 3.59 -11.32
N ARG A 254 -7.11 4.54 -11.20
CA ARG A 254 -6.91 5.83 -10.52
C ARG A 254 -8.10 6.13 -9.63
N LYS A 255 -7.94 5.95 -8.33
CA LYS A 255 -8.97 6.01 -7.30
C LYS A 255 -10.09 5.02 -7.62
N GLY A 256 -11.25 5.51 -8.04
CA GLY A 256 -12.38 4.70 -8.49
C GLY A 256 -12.45 4.51 -10.01
N VAL A 257 -11.66 5.22 -10.81
CA VAL A 257 -11.71 5.13 -12.27
C VAL A 257 -10.86 3.95 -12.71
N ASN A 258 -11.50 2.98 -13.35
CA ASN A 258 -10.89 1.78 -13.90
C ASN A 258 -11.00 1.85 -15.42
N ARG A 259 -9.85 1.99 -16.10
CA ARG A 259 -9.75 2.07 -17.55
C ARG A 259 -9.06 0.82 -18.06
N VAL A 260 -9.64 0.19 -19.07
CA VAL A 260 -9.14 -1.05 -19.66
C VAL A 260 -8.89 -0.81 -21.15
N CYS A 261 -7.65 -1.02 -21.56
CA CYS A 261 -7.20 -0.94 -22.94
C CYS A 261 -6.75 -2.33 -23.41
N VAL A 262 -7.15 -2.70 -24.63
CA VAL A 262 -6.77 -3.96 -25.26
C VAL A 262 -6.32 -3.69 -26.70
N GLY A 263 -5.26 -4.35 -27.14
CA GLY A 263 -4.77 -4.29 -28.52
C GLY A 263 -4.19 -5.63 -28.97
N GLU A 264 -4.30 -5.93 -30.26
CA GLU A 264 -3.55 -7.05 -30.86
C GLU A 264 -2.05 -6.74 -30.90
N GLU A 265 -1.22 -7.77 -30.97
CA GLU A 265 0.22 -7.62 -31.16
C GLU A 265 0.54 -6.77 -32.41
N GLY A 266 1.42 -5.79 -32.24
CA GLY A 266 1.77 -4.83 -33.29
C GLY A 266 0.77 -3.68 -33.50
N ALA A 267 -0.41 -3.72 -32.87
CA ALA A 267 -1.38 -2.63 -32.89
C ALA A 267 -1.28 -1.76 -31.63
N THR A 268 -1.73 -0.50 -31.73
CA THR A 268 -1.89 0.36 -30.56
C THR A 268 -3.07 -0.11 -29.71
N GLU A 269 -2.87 -0.20 -28.40
CA GLU A 269 -3.93 -0.54 -27.47
C GLU A 269 -5.05 0.50 -27.53
N THR A 270 -6.28 0.03 -27.67
CA THR A 270 -7.47 0.90 -27.71
C THR A 270 -8.22 0.80 -26.40
N GLU A 271 -8.78 1.91 -25.94
CA GLU A 271 -9.66 1.91 -24.78
C GLU A 271 -10.92 1.10 -25.10
N VAL A 272 -11.14 0.04 -24.31
CA VAL A 272 -12.32 -0.81 -24.40
C VAL A 272 -13.35 -0.36 -23.37
N PHE A 273 -12.92 -0.06 -22.14
CA PHE A 273 -13.79 0.35 -21.03
C PHE A 273 -13.18 1.48 -20.21
N SER A 274 -14.05 2.33 -19.66
CA SER A 274 -13.72 3.32 -18.63
C SER A 274 -14.92 3.45 -17.69
N VAL A 275 -14.76 2.99 -16.45
CA VAL A 275 -15.85 2.92 -15.46
C VAL A 275 -15.39 3.50 -14.13
N LEU A 276 -16.26 4.28 -13.47
CA LEU A 276 -16.09 4.73 -12.10
C LEU A 276 -16.78 3.75 -11.14
N ASP A 277 -16.00 2.98 -10.39
CA ASP A 277 -16.46 2.12 -9.30
C ASP A 277 -15.40 2.09 -8.18
N GLU A 278 -15.77 2.61 -7.00
CA GLU A 278 -14.90 2.74 -5.82
C GLU A 278 -15.02 1.54 -4.84
N ARG A 279 -15.72 0.47 -5.22
CA ARG A 279 -16.03 -0.64 -4.29
C ARG A 279 -14.79 -1.33 -3.75
N PHE A 280 -13.81 -1.57 -4.62
CA PHE A 280 -12.49 -2.06 -4.23
C PHE A 280 -11.48 -0.97 -4.53
N LEU A 281 -10.83 -0.46 -3.49
CA LEU A 281 -9.80 0.57 -3.63
C LEU A 281 -8.42 -0.03 -3.85
N ASN A 282 -8.16 -1.22 -3.29
CA ASN A 282 -6.92 -1.95 -3.43
C ASN A 282 -7.10 -3.46 -3.57
N GLY A 283 -6.08 -4.11 -4.10
CA GLY A 283 -5.93 -5.56 -4.13
C GLY A 283 -4.83 -6.00 -5.10
N ALA A 284 -4.62 -7.31 -5.19
CA ALA A 284 -3.66 -7.93 -6.07
C ALA A 284 -4.11 -7.90 -7.55
N VAL A 285 -3.19 -8.34 -8.42
CA VAL A 285 -3.49 -8.72 -9.80
C VAL A 285 -3.70 -10.22 -9.85
N GLY A 286 -4.63 -10.67 -10.68
CA GLY A 286 -4.88 -12.09 -10.89
C GLY A 286 -5.20 -12.42 -12.33
N PHE A 287 -5.17 -13.70 -12.63
CA PHE A 287 -5.44 -14.28 -13.94
C PHE A 287 -6.52 -15.33 -13.81
N PHE A 288 -7.37 -15.42 -14.82
CA PHE A 288 -8.51 -16.32 -14.83
C PHE A 288 -8.58 -17.10 -16.14
N SER A 289 -8.93 -18.38 -16.05
CA SER A 289 -9.17 -19.26 -17.18
C SER A 289 -10.39 -20.15 -16.92
N SER A 290 -11.20 -20.38 -17.94
CA SER A 290 -12.30 -21.34 -17.91
C SER A 290 -12.65 -21.80 -19.33
N GLY A 291 -12.71 -23.10 -19.59
CA GLY A 291 -13.06 -23.64 -20.91
C GLY A 291 -11.98 -23.51 -21.98
N MET A 292 -10.70 -23.38 -21.58
CA MET A 292 -9.59 -23.16 -22.52
C MET A 292 -8.98 -24.48 -22.99
N ASP A 293 -9.46 -24.98 -24.13
CA ASP A 293 -8.86 -26.15 -24.79
C ASP A 293 -7.47 -25.79 -25.34
N GLY A 294 -6.42 -26.40 -24.78
CA GLY A 294 -5.02 -26.10 -25.11
C GLY A 294 -4.38 -25.00 -24.24
N GLY A 295 -5.15 -24.41 -23.32
CA GLY A 295 -4.66 -23.49 -22.31
C GLY A 295 -4.59 -22.01 -22.73
N VAL A 296 -4.20 -21.20 -21.75
CA VAL A 296 -3.98 -19.76 -21.89
C VAL A 296 -2.65 -19.37 -21.25
N PHE A 297 -1.90 -18.53 -21.93
CA PHE A 297 -0.56 -18.12 -21.54
C PHE A 297 -0.47 -16.61 -21.45
N PHE A 298 0.38 -16.12 -20.55
CA PHE A 298 0.58 -14.74 -20.21
C PHE A 298 2.08 -14.43 -20.15
N GLU A 299 2.44 -13.19 -20.43
CA GLU A 299 3.82 -12.74 -20.44
C GLU A 299 3.91 -11.25 -20.10
N GLY A 300 5.08 -10.81 -19.61
CA GLY A 300 5.38 -9.39 -19.45
C GLY A 300 4.54 -8.71 -18.37
N LEU A 301 4.15 -9.46 -17.33
CA LEU A 301 3.42 -8.88 -16.20
C LEU A 301 4.27 -7.79 -15.53
N GLU A 302 3.79 -6.56 -15.66
CA GLU A 302 4.37 -5.37 -15.07
C GLU A 302 3.25 -4.53 -14.44
N VAL A 303 3.40 -4.22 -13.16
CA VAL A 303 2.49 -3.38 -12.39
C VAL A 303 3.27 -2.16 -11.93
N GLU A 304 2.96 -1.03 -12.53
CA GLU A 304 3.53 0.26 -12.16
C GLU A 304 2.61 0.91 -11.12
N ALA A 305 3.02 0.90 -9.85
CA ALA A 305 2.29 1.55 -8.78
C ALA A 305 2.42 3.08 -8.92
N HIS A 306 1.30 3.79 -8.88
CA HIS A 306 1.32 5.24 -8.85
C HIS A 306 1.60 5.74 -7.43
N GLU A 307 2.39 6.81 -7.33
CA GLU A 307 2.71 7.41 -6.04
C GLU A 307 1.43 7.82 -5.30
N CYS A 308 1.40 7.51 -4.00
CA CYS A 308 0.36 7.97 -3.12
C CYS A 308 0.46 9.49 -3.00
N VAL A 309 -0.35 10.21 -3.77
CA VAL A 309 -0.47 11.65 -3.62
C VAL A 309 -1.15 11.90 -2.27
N VAL A 310 -0.36 12.33 -1.27
CA VAL A 310 -0.89 12.90 -0.03
C VAL A 310 -1.96 13.90 -0.46
N PRO A 311 -3.19 13.87 0.08
CA PRO A 311 -4.21 14.82 -0.29
C PRO A 311 -3.76 16.21 0.19
N THR A 312 -2.96 16.90 -0.64
CA THR A 312 -2.98 18.35 -0.73
C THR A 312 -4.44 18.68 -0.80
N ARG A 313 -4.98 19.37 0.24
CA ARG A 313 -6.40 19.73 0.39
C ARG A 313 -7.04 19.75 -0.98
N ASN A 314 -7.74 18.65 -1.32
CA ASN A 314 -8.15 18.47 -2.72
C ASN A 314 -8.89 19.75 -3.11
N PRO A 315 -8.55 20.41 -4.23
CA PRO A 315 -9.49 21.36 -4.79
C PRO A 315 -10.84 20.63 -4.86
N ALA A 316 -11.89 21.30 -4.41
CA ALA A 316 -13.20 20.68 -4.25
C ALA A 316 -13.53 19.89 -5.53
N PRO A 317 -14.03 18.64 -5.42
CA PRO A 317 -14.21 17.74 -6.56
C PRO A 317 -14.99 18.45 -7.66
N ALA A 318 -14.47 18.52 -8.89
CA ALA A 318 -15.13 19.26 -9.96
C ALA A 318 -16.64 18.96 -10.01
N ALA A 319 -17.46 20.02 -10.00
CA ALA A 319 -18.91 19.88 -9.93
C ALA A 319 -19.41 18.86 -10.97
N PRO A 320 -20.35 17.97 -10.61
CA PRO A 320 -20.88 17.00 -11.55
C PRO A 320 -21.39 17.73 -12.80
N ARG A 321 -20.86 17.34 -13.97
CA ARG A 321 -21.24 17.91 -15.29
C ARG A 321 -22.75 17.79 -15.60
N CYS A 322 -23.49 17.07 -14.76
CA CYS A 322 -24.92 16.82 -14.86
C CYS A 322 -25.80 17.94 -14.28
N ALA A 323 -25.24 19.00 -13.67
CA ALA A 323 -26.01 20.10 -13.07
C ALA A 323 -26.26 21.29 -14.01
N THR A 324 -26.18 21.09 -15.33
CA THR A 324 -26.57 22.10 -16.31
C THR A 324 -28.02 21.87 -16.74
N PHE A 325 -28.88 22.85 -16.50
CA PHE A 325 -30.24 22.88 -17.03
C PHE A 325 -30.34 24.00 -18.07
N SER A 326 -30.85 23.66 -19.25
CA SER A 326 -31.25 24.62 -20.28
C SER A 326 -32.69 24.34 -20.63
N GLU A 327 -33.53 25.35 -20.55
CA GLU A 327 -34.91 25.24 -21.02
C GLU A 327 -34.93 25.10 -22.55
N THR A 328 -35.72 24.15 -23.06
CA THR A 328 -35.91 23.87 -24.49
C THR A 328 -37.31 24.22 -24.98
N PHE A 329 -38.21 24.64 -24.07
CA PHE A 329 -39.59 25.07 -24.31
C PHE A 329 -40.46 24.01 -25.02
N PHE A 330 -40.16 22.73 -24.79
CA PHE A 330 -40.89 21.62 -25.39
C PHE A 330 -41.93 21.05 -24.41
N GLY A 331 -43.18 20.91 -24.87
CA GLY A 331 -44.26 20.32 -24.08
C GLY A 331 -45.10 21.32 -23.28
N ASN A 332 -45.51 20.96 -22.06
CA ASN A 332 -46.35 21.79 -21.19
C ASN A 332 -45.50 22.36 -20.05
N PRO A 333 -45.54 23.67 -19.72
CA PRO A 333 -44.79 24.19 -18.58
C PRO A 333 -45.07 23.45 -17.27
N ASN A 334 -46.27 22.90 -17.08
CA ASN A 334 -46.60 22.12 -15.88
C ASN A 334 -45.82 20.80 -15.73
N SER A 335 -45.20 20.28 -16.81
CA SER A 335 -44.41 19.05 -16.72
C SER A 335 -42.99 19.28 -16.20
N LEU A 336 -42.45 20.50 -16.38
CA LEU A 336 -41.11 20.87 -15.93
C LEU A 336 -41.13 21.80 -14.70
N TYR A 337 -42.19 22.60 -14.56
CA TYR A 337 -42.34 23.59 -13.50
C TYR A 337 -43.44 23.21 -12.52
N ARG A 338 -43.13 23.33 -11.23
CA ARG A 338 -44.12 23.31 -10.15
C ARG A 338 -44.61 24.73 -9.88
N LYS A 339 -45.92 24.93 -9.96
CA LYS A 339 -46.56 26.22 -9.70
C LYS A 339 -46.88 26.39 -8.21
N PHE A 340 -46.66 27.59 -7.71
CA PHE A 340 -46.99 28.02 -6.36
C PHE A 340 -47.71 29.37 -6.43
N ASP A 341 -49.00 29.35 -6.10
CA ASP A 341 -49.77 30.56 -5.86
C ASP A 341 -49.64 30.96 -4.40
N ALA A 342 -49.52 32.26 -4.14
CA ALA A 342 -49.42 32.77 -2.78
C ALA A 342 -50.75 32.57 -2.02
N ALA A 343 -50.68 32.28 -0.72
CA ALA A 343 -51.87 31.99 0.11
C ALA A 343 -52.87 33.17 0.20
N ASP A 344 -52.41 34.38 -0.12
CA ASP A 344 -53.16 35.64 -0.21
C ASP A 344 -53.65 35.96 -1.63
N ALA A 345 -53.50 35.05 -2.61
CA ALA A 345 -53.99 35.21 -3.96
C ALA A 345 -55.52 35.02 -4.03
N THR A 346 -56.28 36.06 -3.68
CA THR A 346 -57.74 36.07 -3.83
C THR A 346 -58.11 36.34 -5.28
N GLY A 347 -58.58 35.33 -6.02
CA GLY A 347 -59.43 35.54 -7.21
C GLY A 347 -58.86 35.20 -8.60
N ALA A 348 -57.63 34.71 -8.75
CA ALA A 348 -57.16 34.13 -10.02
C ALA A 348 -55.91 33.25 -9.84
N VAL A 349 -55.94 32.04 -10.39
CA VAL A 349 -54.81 31.10 -10.44
C VAL A 349 -53.81 31.58 -11.48
N GLY A 350 -52.51 31.62 -11.15
CA GLY A 350 -51.48 32.00 -12.10
C GLY A 350 -51.38 31.04 -13.28
N SER A 351 -51.74 31.49 -14.48
CA SER A 351 -51.59 30.67 -15.69
C SER A 351 -50.24 30.95 -16.36
N TRP A 352 -49.45 29.90 -16.56
CA TRP A 352 -48.16 29.94 -17.27
C TRP A 352 -48.26 29.07 -18.51
N LEU A 353 -47.85 29.62 -19.65
CA LEU A 353 -47.95 28.99 -20.96
C LEU A 353 -46.72 29.28 -21.81
N TYR A 354 -46.31 28.32 -22.64
CA TYR A 354 -45.31 28.57 -23.68
C TYR A 354 -45.96 29.32 -24.84
N LYS A 355 -45.34 30.41 -25.29
CA LYS A 355 -45.75 31.19 -26.47
C LYS A 355 -44.62 31.22 -27.48
N VAL A 356 -44.96 30.89 -28.72
CA VAL A 356 -44.05 30.98 -29.88
C VAL A 356 -44.05 32.42 -30.39
N ARG A 357 -42.85 32.97 -30.66
CA ARG A 357 -42.69 34.31 -31.23
C ARG A 357 -43.10 34.34 -32.72
N PRO A 358 -43.72 35.43 -33.22
CA PRO A 358 -43.88 35.65 -34.66
C PRO A 358 -42.53 35.78 -35.40
N PRO A 359 -42.46 35.52 -36.72
CA PRO A 359 -41.26 35.08 -37.45
C PRO A 359 -40.14 36.11 -37.67
N GLN A 360 -40.21 37.31 -37.10
CA GLN A 360 -39.18 38.35 -37.34
C GLN A 360 -37.91 38.20 -36.48
N TYR A 361 -37.90 37.28 -35.53
CA TYR A 361 -36.71 36.87 -34.78
C TYR A 361 -36.75 35.36 -34.60
N THR A 362 -35.58 34.71 -34.59
CA THR A 362 -35.37 33.25 -34.52
C THR A 362 -36.36 32.53 -33.59
N THR A 363 -36.77 31.32 -34.02
CA THR A 363 -37.73 30.43 -33.36
C THR A 363 -37.30 30.04 -31.94
N HIS A 364 -37.56 30.89 -30.97
CA HIS A 364 -37.45 30.58 -29.54
C HIS A 364 -38.83 30.74 -28.88
N GLY A 365 -39.25 29.71 -28.13
CA GLY A 365 -40.44 29.76 -27.29
C GLY A 365 -40.17 30.57 -26.02
N SER A 366 -41.20 31.16 -25.43
CA SER A 366 -41.08 31.91 -24.17
C SER A 366 -42.14 31.48 -23.18
N THR A 367 -41.82 31.42 -21.88
CA THR A 367 -42.81 31.13 -20.83
C THR A 367 -43.48 32.44 -20.42
N THR A 368 -44.78 32.57 -20.63
CA THR A 368 -45.54 33.80 -20.34
C THR A 368 -46.51 33.57 -19.19
N ALA A 369 -46.55 34.49 -18.23
CA ALA A 369 -47.61 34.55 -17.22
C ALA A 369 -48.83 35.30 -17.80
N THR A 370 -50.00 34.65 -17.84
CA THR A 370 -51.26 35.25 -18.28
C THR A 370 -52.25 35.35 -17.12
N HIS A 371 -52.76 36.58 -16.92
CA HIS A 371 -53.82 37.02 -15.99
C HIS A 371 -53.87 36.44 -14.56
N GLY A 372 -53.65 37.35 -13.59
CA GLY A 372 -54.02 37.25 -12.18
C GLY A 372 -53.38 38.40 -11.40
N VAL A 373 -54.17 39.18 -10.66
CA VAL A 373 -53.76 40.43 -9.96
C VAL A 373 -52.86 40.15 -8.72
N HIS A 374 -52.35 38.92 -8.56
CA HIS A 374 -51.64 38.50 -7.36
C HIS A 374 -50.38 37.68 -7.67
N ARG A 375 -49.57 37.44 -6.65
CA ARG A 375 -48.21 36.92 -6.72
C ARG A 375 -48.22 35.44 -7.11
N THR A 376 -47.73 35.13 -8.31
CA THR A 376 -47.69 33.77 -8.85
C THR A 376 -46.24 33.38 -9.14
N THR A 377 -45.80 32.23 -8.63
CA THR A 377 -44.41 31.75 -8.75
C THR A 377 -44.40 30.39 -9.46
N ALA A 378 -43.48 30.19 -10.39
CA ALA A 378 -43.23 28.89 -11.02
C ALA A 378 -41.78 28.47 -10.76
N LEU A 379 -41.58 27.25 -10.26
CA LEU A 379 -40.27 26.71 -9.84
C LEU A 379 -39.89 25.51 -10.72
N VAL A 380 -38.62 25.39 -11.13
CA VAL A 380 -38.09 24.18 -11.78
C VAL A 380 -37.45 23.26 -10.74
N GLY A 381 -37.69 21.97 -10.87
CA GLY A 381 -36.98 20.95 -10.10
C GLY A 381 -35.59 20.63 -10.66
N LEU A 382 -34.56 21.26 -10.09
CA LEU A 382 -33.51 20.54 -9.36
C LEU A 382 -33.13 21.42 -8.15
N TRP A 383 -32.91 20.77 -7.01
CA TRP A 383 -33.24 21.23 -5.65
C TRP A 383 -32.69 22.60 -5.30
N ALA A 384 -33.42 23.45 -4.56
CA ALA A 384 -34.41 23.29 -3.47
C ALA A 384 -35.26 24.48 -2.90
N VAL A 385 -34.90 25.30 -1.90
CA VAL A 385 -35.78 26.17 -1.09
C VAL A 385 -36.29 25.34 0.07
N SER A 386 -35.66 25.63 1.20
CA SER A 386 -36.11 25.31 2.55
C SER A 386 -37.51 25.89 2.81
N SER A 387 -38.54 25.09 2.56
CA SER A 387 -39.72 25.05 3.42
C SER A 387 -39.75 23.70 4.13
N GLY A 388 -39.97 23.73 5.44
CA GLY A 388 -39.61 22.67 6.37
C GLY A 388 -40.26 21.31 6.10
N SER A 389 -39.62 20.29 6.69
CA SER A 389 -40.03 18.89 6.79
C SER A 389 -39.64 17.94 5.64
N THR A 390 -38.37 17.52 5.63
CA THR A 390 -37.89 16.13 5.83
C THR A 390 -36.50 15.92 5.18
N ARG A 391 -35.66 15.10 5.81
CA ARG A 391 -34.22 14.93 5.51
C ARG A 391 -34.00 14.18 4.19
N PRO A 392 -32.96 14.53 3.42
CA PRO A 392 -31.85 13.61 3.23
C PRO A 392 -30.47 14.25 3.44
N LYS A 393 -29.45 13.39 3.52
CA LYS A 393 -28.09 13.65 4.02
C LYS A 393 -27.14 14.12 2.91
N ASN A 394 -26.29 15.08 3.28
CA ASN A 394 -24.96 15.40 2.75
C ASN A 394 -24.78 15.58 1.23
N ILE A 395 -25.05 16.80 0.74
CA ILE A 395 -24.43 17.35 -0.47
C ILE A 395 -23.99 18.79 -0.17
N ARG A 396 -22.74 19.12 -0.50
CA ARG A 396 -22.17 20.47 -0.34
C ARG A 396 -22.45 21.31 -1.59
N TRP A 397 -22.60 22.62 -1.37
CA TRP A 397 -23.02 23.63 -2.33
C TRP A 397 -21.95 23.92 -3.37
N TRP A 398 -22.42 24.11 -4.61
CA TRP A 398 -21.64 24.61 -5.72
C TRP A 398 -22.21 25.95 -6.16
N ASN A 399 -21.32 26.90 -6.45
CA ASN A 399 -21.67 28.21 -6.98
C ASN A 399 -22.52 28.06 -8.25
N TRP A 400 -23.57 28.86 -8.45
CA TRP A 400 -24.49 28.71 -9.59
C TRP A 400 -24.79 30.03 -10.29
N ARG A 401 -24.88 30.00 -11.62
CA ARG A 401 -25.29 31.13 -12.47
C ARG A 401 -26.67 30.86 -13.07
N LEU A 402 -27.64 31.74 -12.79
CA LEU A 402 -28.91 31.81 -13.52
C LEU A 402 -28.83 32.97 -14.50
N THR A 403 -29.18 32.73 -15.76
CA THR A 403 -29.41 33.79 -16.74
C THR A 403 -30.84 33.69 -17.25
N SER A 404 -31.61 34.77 -17.16
CA SER A 404 -32.94 34.88 -17.80
C SER A 404 -33.03 36.17 -18.59
N GLU A 405 -33.64 36.11 -19.77
CA GLU A 405 -34.13 37.28 -20.47
C GLU A 405 -35.60 37.51 -20.06
N ASP A 406 -35.92 38.70 -19.57
CA ASP A 406 -37.26 39.06 -19.11
C ASP A 406 -37.87 40.20 -19.95
N ARG A 407 -39.11 40.04 -20.43
CA ARG A 407 -39.87 41.10 -21.13
C ARG A 407 -41.08 41.54 -20.32
N LEU A 408 -41.17 42.84 -20.04
CA LEU A 408 -42.31 43.46 -19.35
C LEU A 408 -43.38 43.93 -20.37
N PRO A 409 -44.68 43.71 -20.12
CA PRO A 409 -45.74 43.90 -21.10
C PRO A 409 -46.20 45.35 -21.29
N HIS A 410 -46.94 45.57 -22.38
CA HIS A 410 -47.64 46.81 -22.73
C HIS A 410 -48.77 47.11 -21.72
N LYS A 411 -49.10 48.40 -21.54
CA LYS A 411 -50.21 48.92 -20.70
C LYS A 411 -51.45 48.00 -20.76
N SER A 412 -51.61 47.13 -19.77
CA SER A 412 -52.90 46.61 -19.34
C SER A 412 -53.35 47.45 -18.14
N ASN A 413 -54.66 47.67 -17.99
CA ASN A 413 -55.25 48.61 -17.03
C ASN A 413 -54.87 48.37 -15.55
N ASP A 414 -54.21 47.25 -15.21
CA ASP A 414 -53.78 46.93 -13.84
C ASP A 414 -52.29 47.22 -13.54
N CYS A 415 -51.46 47.44 -14.56
CA CYS A 415 -50.05 47.80 -14.39
C CYS A 415 -49.90 49.33 -14.35
N THR A 416 -50.31 49.97 -13.25
CA THR A 416 -50.10 51.43 -13.11
C THR A 416 -48.60 51.77 -13.12
N PRO A 417 -48.10 52.62 -14.05
CA PRO A 417 -46.68 52.98 -14.14
C PRO A 417 -46.16 53.71 -12.88
N LYS A 418 -47.06 54.20 -12.03
CA LYS A 418 -46.75 54.82 -10.72
C LYS A 418 -46.14 53.86 -9.69
N LYS A 419 -46.26 52.54 -9.86
CA LYS A 419 -45.78 51.54 -8.88
C LYS A 419 -44.57 50.71 -9.32
N MET A 420 -43.96 51.02 -10.45
CA MET A 420 -42.78 50.28 -10.92
C MET A 420 -41.56 50.64 -10.06
N SER A 421 -41.00 49.66 -9.36
CA SER A 421 -39.85 49.90 -8.49
C SER A 421 -38.61 50.21 -9.33
N ARG A 422 -38.15 51.48 -9.32
CA ARG A 422 -36.84 51.92 -9.86
C ARG A 422 -35.63 51.37 -9.10
N ARG A 423 -35.75 50.17 -8.51
CA ARG A 423 -34.79 49.61 -7.57
C ARG A 423 -34.72 48.10 -7.75
N LEU A 424 -33.54 47.59 -8.03
CA LEU A 424 -33.20 46.18 -7.89
C LEU A 424 -33.04 45.86 -6.40
N ARG A 425 -33.59 44.73 -5.94
CA ARG A 425 -33.57 44.33 -4.52
C ARG A 425 -33.34 42.84 -4.37
N ILE A 426 -32.49 42.47 -3.43
CA ILE A 426 -32.37 41.09 -2.93
C ILE A 426 -33.21 40.99 -1.65
N ARG A 427 -34.09 39.99 -1.58
CA ARG A 427 -34.93 39.74 -0.41
C ARG A 427 -34.72 38.32 0.11
N ALA A 428 -34.54 38.18 1.42
CA ALA A 428 -34.63 36.91 2.12
C ALA A 428 -36.04 36.74 2.67
N ILE A 429 -36.64 35.57 2.51
CA ILE A 429 -37.97 35.26 3.06
C ILE A 429 -37.79 34.12 4.05
N SER A 430 -38.02 34.39 5.34
CA SER A 430 -38.00 33.37 6.40
C SER A 430 -39.35 33.37 7.12
N ALA A 431 -39.92 32.17 7.34
CA ALA A 431 -41.25 32.00 7.93
C ALA A 431 -42.35 32.88 7.30
N GLY A 432 -42.33 33.04 5.97
CA GLY A 432 -43.29 33.86 5.22
C GLY A 432 -43.09 35.37 5.30
N ARG A 433 -42.12 35.87 6.08
CA ARG A 433 -41.85 37.32 6.22
C ARG A 433 -40.69 37.76 5.32
N PRO A 434 -40.91 38.66 4.34
CA PRO A 434 -39.85 39.15 3.46
C PRO A 434 -39.01 40.25 4.12
N ARG A 435 -37.69 40.05 4.19
CA ARG A 435 -36.69 41.04 4.58
C ARG A 435 -35.85 41.45 3.36
N THR A 436 -35.73 42.75 3.08
CA THR A 436 -34.81 43.24 2.04
C THR A 436 -33.38 43.26 2.58
N VAL A 437 -32.45 42.62 1.88
CA VAL A 437 -31.06 42.45 2.33
C VAL A 437 -30.12 43.36 1.58
N ALA A 438 -30.38 43.59 0.28
CA ALA A 438 -29.66 44.58 -0.49
C ALA A 438 -30.61 45.32 -1.45
N ARG A 439 -30.29 46.57 -1.78
CA ARG A 439 -31.04 47.37 -2.76
C ARG A 439 -30.11 48.32 -3.50
N THR A 440 -30.33 48.49 -4.79
CA THR A 440 -29.66 49.50 -5.62
C THR A 440 -30.68 50.14 -6.58
N PRO A 441 -30.56 51.43 -6.94
CA PRO A 441 -31.33 52.00 -8.03
C PRO A 441 -31.12 51.21 -9.34
N ALA A 442 -32.18 50.96 -10.08
CA ALA A 442 -32.11 50.27 -11.38
C ALA A 442 -33.19 50.82 -12.32
N THR A 443 -32.81 51.05 -13.56
CA THR A 443 -33.71 51.52 -14.63
C THR A 443 -34.08 50.33 -15.51
N MET A 444 -35.35 49.94 -15.48
CA MET A 444 -35.89 48.90 -16.36
C MET A 444 -36.87 49.54 -17.33
N SER A 445 -36.65 49.35 -18.63
CA SER A 445 -37.54 49.79 -19.70
C SER A 445 -38.66 48.77 -19.94
N LEU A 446 -39.87 49.26 -20.21
CA LEU A 446 -41.00 48.41 -20.59
C LEU A 446 -40.84 47.88 -22.02
N ASN A 447 -41.43 46.72 -22.30
CA ASN A 447 -41.44 46.06 -23.61
C ASN A 447 -40.07 45.69 -24.20
N GLN A 448 -39.00 45.79 -23.42
CA GLN A 448 -37.67 45.38 -23.83
C GLN A 448 -37.22 44.16 -23.00
N TRP A 449 -36.33 43.37 -23.58
CA TRP A 449 -35.71 42.21 -22.93
C TRP A 449 -34.55 42.65 -22.07
N HIS A 450 -34.56 42.27 -20.79
CA HIS A 450 -33.46 42.51 -19.87
C HIS A 450 -32.83 41.19 -19.49
N ARG A 451 -31.50 41.14 -19.40
CA ARG A 451 -30.80 39.93 -18.96
C ARG A 451 -30.43 40.03 -17.48
N LEU A 452 -30.94 39.11 -16.67
CA LEU A 452 -30.63 39.00 -15.26
C LEU A 452 -29.68 37.83 -15.03
N ASP A 453 -28.49 38.13 -14.52
CA ASP A 453 -27.49 37.17 -14.11
C ASP A 453 -27.45 37.09 -12.57
N LEU A 454 -27.82 35.95 -11.98
CA LEU A 454 -27.68 35.71 -10.55
C LEU A 454 -26.55 34.72 -10.28
N ASN A 455 -25.61 35.06 -9.40
CA ASN A 455 -24.51 34.20 -8.96
C ASN A 455 -24.55 33.99 -7.44
N PHE A 456 -24.33 32.77 -7.00
CA PHE A 456 -24.30 32.41 -5.58
C PHE A 456 -22.92 31.87 -5.28
N GLU A 457 -22.22 32.50 -4.34
CA GLU A 457 -20.87 32.14 -3.94
C GLU A 457 -20.80 32.00 -2.42
N GLY A 458 -20.81 30.75 -1.94
CA GLY A 458 -20.87 30.47 -0.51
C GLY A 458 -22.09 31.12 0.15
N SER A 459 -21.87 32.13 0.99
CA SER A 459 -22.91 32.91 1.67
C SER A 459 -23.32 34.20 0.96
N THR A 460 -22.72 34.48 -0.20
CA THR A 460 -22.86 35.73 -0.93
C THR A 460 -23.69 35.53 -2.19
N ILE A 461 -24.64 36.43 -2.46
CA ILE A 461 -25.38 36.49 -3.71
C ILE A 461 -24.94 37.73 -4.48
N TYR A 462 -24.67 37.56 -5.76
CA TYR A 462 -24.47 38.64 -6.73
C TYR A 462 -25.61 38.62 -7.75
N ALA A 463 -26.20 39.78 -8.02
CA ALA A 463 -27.17 39.99 -9.08
C ALA A 463 -26.63 41.03 -10.04
N ARG A 464 -26.65 40.75 -11.35
CA ARG A 464 -26.34 41.73 -12.40
C ARG A 464 -27.51 41.83 -13.35
N LEU A 465 -28.02 43.03 -13.51
CA LEU A 465 -29.06 43.36 -14.48
C LEU A 465 -28.41 44.05 -15.67
N HIS A 466 -28.54 43.44 -16.84
CA HIS A 466 -28.11 43.99 -18.12
C HIS A 466 -29.34 44.54 -18.85
N THR A 467 -29.32 45.82 -19.15
CA THR A 467 -30.36 46.49 -19.91
C THR A 467 -30.01 46.53 -21.41
N PRO A 468 -30.99 46.65 -22.32
CA PRO A 468 -30.78 46.67 -23.77
C PRO A 468 -29.85 47.77 -24.28
N ASP A 469 -29.76 48.88 -23.55
CA ASP A 469 -28.86 50.01 -23.83
C ASP A 469 -27.40 49.71 -23.43
N GLY A 470 -27.11 48.51 -22.93
CA GLY A 470 -25.79 48.06 -22.50
C GLY A 470 -25.43 48.44 -21.06
N SER A 471 -26.31 49.12 -20.33
CA SER A 471 -26.06 49.46 -18.93
C SER A 471 -26.09 48.20 -18.06
N VAL A 472 -25.18 48.12 -17.08
CA VAL A 472 -25.09 47.00 -16.16
C VAL A 472 -25.23 47.50 -14.74
N THR A 473 -26.26 47.04 -14.05
CA THR A 473 -26.48 47.32 -12.62
C THR A 473 -26.17 46.08 -11.80
N SER A 474 -25.19 46.17 -10.89
CA SER A 474 -24.82 45.08 -9.99
C SER A 474 -25.29 45.31 -8.56
N LEU A 475 -25.58 44.22 -7.85
CA LEU A 475 -25.99 44.21 -6.46
C LEU A 475 -25.44 42.96 -5.78
N SER A 476 -24.84 43.09 -4.60
CA SER A 476 -24.41 41.95 -3.79
C SER A 476 -25.03 41.97 -2.40
N ALA A 477 -25.13 40.79 -1.78
CA ALA A 477 -25.58 40.62 -0.40
C ALA A 477 -24.80 39.47 0.26
N GLU A 478 -24.29 39.68 1.47
CA GLU A 478 -23.58 38.68 2.28
C GLU A 478 -24.46 38.16 3.44
N ASP A 479 -24.18 36.94 3.87
CA ASP A 479 -24.73 36.27 5.05
C ASP A 479 -26.27 36.20 5.16
N LEU A 480 -26.89 35.57 4.16
CA LEU A 480 -28.34 35.43 4.07
C LEU A 480 -28.94 34.30 4.93
N LEU A 481 -28.10 33.38 5.41
CA LEU A 481 -28.54 32.10 5.99
C LEU A 481 -27.81 31.72 7.31
N GLY A 482 -27.05 32.64 7.91
CA GLY A 482 -26.38 32.43 9.21
C GLY A 482 -25.35 31.29 9.17
N GLY A 483 -24.55 31.23 8.11
CA GLY A 483 -23.53 30.19 7.92
C GLY A 483 -24.05 28.76 7.62
N GLN A 484 -25.37 28.54 7.54
CA GLN A 484 -25.91 27.24 7.14
C GLN A 484 -26.15 27.17 5.63
N THR A 485 -25.45 26.24 4.99
CA THR A 485 -25.62 25.92 3.57
C THR A 485 -26.75 24.90 3.42
N ARG A 486 -27.84 25.25 2.72
CA ARG A 486 -29.03 24.39 2.54
C ARG A 486 -29.58 24.48 1.12
N ASP A 487 -30.12 23.34 0.65
CA ASP A 487 -30.77 23.10 -0.66
C ASP A 487 -31.74 24.28 -1.05
N GLY A 488 -31.67 24.83 -2.31
CA GLY A 488 -32.28 26.12 -2.84
C GLY A 488 -32.88 26.10 -4.29
N MET A 489 -34.20 26.23 -4.59
CA MET A 489 -34.87 25.94 -5.92
C MET A 489 -34.82 27.26 -6.63
N VAL A 490 -34.60 27.17 -7.94
CA VAL A 490 -34.64 28.34 -8.78
C VAL A 490 -35.97 28.38 -9.50
N GLY A 491 -36.54 29.56 -9.55
CA GLY A 491 -37.75 29.83 -10.29
C GLY A 491 -37.99 31.31 -10.41
N PHE A 492 -39.08 31.62 -11.09
CA PHE A 492 -39.44 32.97 -11.44
C PHE A 492 -40.81 33.32 -10.87
N SER A 493 -40.99 34.60 -10.58
CA SER A 493 -42.23 35.13 -10.04
C SER A 493 -42.63 36.37 -10.79
N ALA A 494 -43.90 36.48 -11.14
CA ALA A 494 -44.52 37.72 -11.56
C ALA A 494 -45.27 38.31 -10.36
N TYR A 495 -45.09 39.61 -10.12
CA TYR A 495 -45.77 40.32 -9.04
C TYR A 495 -46.62 41.44 -9.60
N ASN A 496 -47.94 41.31 -9.48
CA ASN A 496 -48.92 42.36 -9.83
C ASN A 496 -48.77 42.88 -11.28
N CYS A 497 -48.25 42.02 -12.17
CA CYS A 497 -48.02 42.28 -13.59
C CYS A 497 -48.37 41.03 -14.40
N GLY A 498 -49.42 41.08 -15.23
CA GLY A 498 -49.74 40.04 -16.20
C GLY A 498 -49.06 40.33 -17.54
N GLY A 499 -48.49 39.31 -18.21
CA GLY A 499 -47.80 39.43 -19.49
C GLY A 499 -46.27 39.48 -19.42
N VAL A 500 -45.68 39.10 -18.28
CA VAL A 500 -44.22 38.92 -18.17
C VAL A 500 -43.81 37.64 -18.90
N ALA A 501 -42.77 37.72 -19.72
CA ALA A 501 -42.21 36.59 -20.44
C ALA A 501 -40.75 36.35 -20.05
N PHE A 502 -40.36 35.08 -19.95
CA PHE A 502 -39.01 34.62 -19.68
C PHE A 502 -38.47 33.80 -20.86
N ASP A 503 -37.21 34.01 -21.21
CA ASP A 503 -36.50 33.27 -22.25
C ASP A 503 -35.03 33.00 -21.86
N SER A 504 -34.35 32.13 -22.61
CA SER A 504 -32.93 31.78 -22.48
C SER A 504 -32.54 31.34 -21.05
N ILE A 505 -33.44 30.59 -20.41
CA ILE A 505 -33.27 30.13 -19.02
C ILE A 505 -32.16 29.08 -18.99
N GLN A 506 -31.05 29.45 -18.36
CA GLN A 506 -29.91 28.56 -18.16
C GLN A 506 -29.50 28.55 -16.70
N LEU A 507 -29.29 27.34 -16.19
CA LEU A 507 -28.69 27.07 -14.89
C LEU A 507 -27.39 26.30 -15.14
N ALA A 508 -26.29 26.84 -14.65
CA ALA A 508 -25.02 26.14 -14.70
C ALA A 508 -24.24 26.34 -13.40
N PRO A 509 -23.43 25.36 -12.98
CA PRO A 509 -22.42 25.59 -11.97
C PRO A 509 -21.47 26.69 -12.45
N TYR A 510 -21.19 27.67 -11.58
CA TYR A 510 -20.35 28.82 -11.85
C TYR A 510 -18.96 28.33 -12.26
N LYS A 511 -18.59 28.61 -13.51
CA LYS A 511 -17.21 28.45 -13.96
C LYS A 511 -16.44 29.63 -13.40
N LEU A 512 -15.39 29.37 -12.60
CA LEU A 512 -14.26 30.29 -12.60
C LEU A 512 -13.75 30.29 -14.03
N GLU A 513 -14.13 31.29 -14.81
CA GLU A 513 -13.38 31.62 -16.01
C GLU A 513 -11.96 31.89 -15.54
N ALA A 514 -11.04 31.04 -15.99
CA ALA A 514 -9.63 31.24 -15.79
C ALA A 514 -9.30 32.62 -16.36
N VAL A 515 -9.19 33.60 -15.49
CA VAL A 515 -8.47 34.83 -15.77
C VAL A 515 -7.11 34.39 -16.25
N ALA A 516 -6.78 34.71 -17.50
CA ALA A 516 -5.47 34.50 -18.08
C ALA A 516 -4.42 34.90 -17.04
N PRO A 517 -3.34 34.12 -16.85
CA PRO A 517 -2.38 34.38 -15.78
C PRO A 517 -1.68 35.70 -16.08
N SER A 518 -2.19 36.78 -15.51
CA SER A 518 -1.38 37.95 -15.23
C SER A 518 -0.35 37.51 -14.20
N ALA A 519 0.91 37.67 -14.60
CA ALA A 519 2.15 37.61 -13.87
C ALA A 519 2.14 37.06 -12.42
N SER A 520 3.07 36.13 -12.19
CA SER A 520 3.70 35.84 -10.90
C SER A 520 2.85 35.13 -9.83
N VAL A 521 2.78 33.80 -9.93
CA VAL A 521 2.55 32.92 -8.76
C VAL A 521 3.77 32.02 -8.46
N PHE A 522 4.90 32.21 -9.14
CA PHE A 522 6.15 31.50 -8.82
C PHE A 522 6.93 32.06 -7.62
N ALA A 523 6.39 33.03 -6.88
CA ALA A 523 7.04 33.59 -5.71
C ALA A 523 6.31 33.19 -4.41
N ALA A 524 6.44 31.93 -3.97
CA ALA A 524 6.27 31.53 -2.56
C ALA A 524 6.57 30.05 -2.22
N VAL A 525 7.14 29.23 -3.13
CA VAL A 525 7.97 28.13 -2.62
C VAL A 525 9.28 28.81 -2.26
N SER A 526 9.58 28.88 -0.96
CA SER A 526 10.88 29.34 -0.46
C SER A 526 11.97 28.71 -1.32
N VAL A 527 12.59 29.49 -2.20
CA VAL A 527 13.45 28.98 -3.29
C VAL A 527 14.67 28.23 -2.71
N THR A 528 15.03 28.56 -1.47
CA THR A 528 16.00 27.86 -0.64
C THR A 528 15.62 26.41 -0.28
N LYS A 529 14.34 26.01 -0.36
CA LYS A 529 13.92 24.61 -0.12
C LYS A 529 14.13 23.70 -1.33
N ALA A 530 14.19 24.25 -2.55
CA ALA A 530 14.28 23.45 -3.77
C ALA A 530 15.63 22.74 -3.93
N TRP A 531 16.71 23.39 -3.48
CA TRP A 531 18.07 22.85 -3.54
C TRP A 531 18.70 22.61 -2.17
N HIS A 532 17.88 22.62 -1.10
CA HIS A 532 18.31 22.29 0.26
C HIS A 532 19.09 20.96 0.38
N PRO A 533 18.72 19.87 -0.34
CA PRO A 533 19.49 18.62 -0.30
C PRO A 533 20.96 18.80 -0.69
N CYS A 534 21.26 19.67 -1.66
CA CYS A 534 22.63 19.95 -2.08
C CYS A 534 23.45 20.63 -0.96
N SER A 535 22.84 21.55 -0.20
CA SER A 535 23.54 22.22 0.89
C SER A 535 23.59 21.42 2.20
N ALA A 536 22.60 20.54 2.43
CA ALA A 536 22.46 19.76 3.66
C ALA A 536 23.36 18.52 3.71
N ASN A 537 23.67 17.93 2.54
CA ASN A 537 24.55 16.78 2.42
C ASN A 537 26.03 17.22 2.48
N VAL A 538 26.53 17.36 3.71
CA VAL A 538 27.90 17.80 4.00
C VAL A 538 28.88 16.63 3.89
N HIS A 539 28.54 15.46 4.43
CA HIS A 539 29.43 14.31 4.51
C HIS A 539 29.61 13.61 3.16
N ILE A 540 30.80 13.06 2.90
CA ILE A 540 31.12 12.42 1.62
C ILE A 540 30.20 11.23 1.29
N LEU A 541 29.83 10.43 2.31
CA LEU A 541 28.89 9.32 2.12
C LEU A 541 27.47 9.81 1.81
N HIS A 542 27.01 10.92 2.41
CA HIS A 542 25.71 11.51 2.09
C HIS A 542 25.67 12.07 0.67
N ARG A 543 26.77 12.67 0.22
CA ARG A 543 26.92 13.14 -1.17
C ARG A 543 26.90 11.98 -2.16
N ARG A 544 27.52 10.85 -1.82
CA ARG A 544 27.50 9.61 -2.61
C ARG A 544 26.09 9.05 -2.75
N ASP A 545 25.35 8.95 -1.66
CA ASP A 545 23.97 8.45 -1.68
C ASP A 545 23.05 9.37 -2.50
N GLU A 546 23.20 10.69 -2.36
CA GLU A 546 22.40 11.64 -3.14
C GLU A 546 22.75 11.58 -4.63
N CYS A 547 24.03 11.40 -4.99
CA CYS A 547 24.44 11.15 -6.38
C CYS A 547 23.87 9.85 -6.94
N GLN A 548 23.86 8.77 -6.16
CA GLN A 548 23.24 7.49 -6.55
C GLN A 548 21.74 7.65 -6.75
N ARG A 549 21.08 8.44 -5.91
CA ARG A 549 19.65 8.77 -6.02
C ARG A 549 19.34 9.62 -7.26
N MET A 550 20.11 10.68 -7.53
CA MET A 550 19.92 11.56 -8.69
C MET A 550 20.15 10.84 -10.02
N PHE A 551 21.12 9.92 -10.03
CA PHE A 551 21.58 9.22 -11.23
C PHE A 551 21.37 7.69 -11.16
N ALA A 552 20.27 7.25 -10.54
CA ALA A 552 19.98 5.83 -10.30
C ALA A 552 19.86 4.97 -11.57
N LYS A 553 19.55 5.59 -12.72
CA LYS A 553 19.41 4.93 -14.03
C LYS A 553 20.66 5.09 -14.90
N GLU A 554 21.68 5.77 -14.40
CA GLU A 554 22.91 6.06 -15.12
C GLU A 554 24.06 5.13 -14.68
N PRO A 555 25.05 4.90 -15.55
CA PRO A 555 26.17 4.02 -15.23
C PRO A 555 27.00 4.54 -14.04
N VAL A 556 27.61 3.60 -13.31
CA VAL A 556 28.35 3.86 -12.05
C VAL A 556 29.40 4.97 -12.19
N PHE A 557 30.05 5.09 -13.36
CA PHE A 557 31.05 6.16 -13.57
C PHE A 557 30.45 7.57 -13.48
N ARG A 558 29.17 7.77 -13.87
CA ARG A 558 28.46 9.06 -13.77
C ARG A 558 28.16 9.41 -12.31
N GLN A 559 27.82 8.41 -11.51
CA GLN A 559 27.60 8.57 -10.06
C GLN A 559 28.91 8.93 -9.34
N VAL A 560 30.03 8.31 -9.74
CA VAL A 560 31.38 8.65 -9.22
C VAL A 560 31.79 10.07 -9.65
N ALA A 561 31.59 10.44 -10.91
CA ALA A 561 31.84 11.80 -11.38
C ALA A 561 31.00 12.84 -10.62
N CYS A 562 29.74 12.53 -10.33
CA CYS A 562 28.87 13.36 -9.50
C CYS A 562 29.46 13.57 -8.10
N THR A 563 30.02 12.54 -7.46
CA THR A 563 30.61 12.73 -6.11
C THR A 563 31.84 13.65 -6.11
N GLN A 564 32.59 13.70 -7.21
CA GLN A 564 33.77 14.56 -7.35
C GLN A 564 33.41 16.05 -7.53
N ASP A 565 32.29 16.34 -8.20
CA ASP A 565 31.75 17.70 -8.37
C ASP A 565 30.28 17.79 -7.92
N PHE A 566 30.04 17.34 -6.69
CA PHE A 566 28.70 17.14 -6.13
C PHE A 566 27.83 18.40 -6.21
N CYS A 567 28.38 19.55 -5.81
CA CYS A 567 27.62 20.77 -5.77
C CYS A 567 27.18 21.23 -7.16
N THR A 568 28.02 21.07 -8.16
CA THR A 568 27.68 21.46 -9.53
C THR A 568 26.60 20.52 -10.08
N GLU A 569 26.80 19.20 -9.99
CA GLU A 569 25.82 18.23 -10.50
C GLU A 569 24.47 18.30 -9.75
N CYS A 570 24.49 18.41 -8.43
CA CYS A 570 23.28 18.50 -7.61
C CYS A 570 22.50 19.80 -7.87
N CYS A 571 23.19 20.94 -7.96
CA CYS A 571 22.54 22.21 -8.27
C CYS A 571 22.00 22.19 -9.71
N ASN A 572 22.73 21.66 -10.68
CA ASN A 572 22.26 21.53 -12.06
C ASN A 572 20.98 20.71 -12.15
N TYR A 573 20.94 19.59 -11.42
CA TYR A 573 19.81 18.70 -11.37
C TYR A 573 18.58 19.37 -10.74
N THR A 574 18.75 19.97 -9.56
CA THR A 574 17.65 20.55 -8.75
C THR A 574 17.16 21.91 -9.25
N THR A 575 18.01 22.68 -9.94
CA THR A 575 17.66 24.00 -10.47
C THR A 575 17.48 24.03 -11.99
N SER A 576 17.36 22.87 -12.64
CA SER A 576 17.21 22.73 -14.11
C SER A 576 16.03 23.53 -14.71
N LEU A 577 14.99 23.77 -13.90
CA LEU A 577 13.79 24.53 -14.28
C LEU A 577 13.74 25.95 -13.65
N LEU A 578 14.81 26.38 -12.96
CA LEU A 578 14.90 27.66 -12.26
C LEU A 578 15.83 28.64 -13.00
N PRO A 579 15.72 29.96 -12.74
CA PRO A 579 16.62 30.95 -13.31
C PRO A 579 18.09 30.69 -12.94
N GLN A 580 19.01 31.07 -13.83
CA GLN A 580 20.45 30.85 -13.65
C GLN A 580 21.03 31.48 -12.38
N SER A 581 20.37 32.51 -11.83
CA SER A 581 20.71 33.13 -10.53
C SER A 581 20.54 32.17 -9.35
N GLU A 582 19.53 31.29 -9.39
CA GLU A 582 19.26 30.31 -8.33
C GLU A 582 20.26 29.16 -8.35
N ARG A 583 20.64 28.69 -9.55
CA ARG A 583 21.76 27.76 -9.73
C ARG A 583 23.05 28.30 -9.11
N ALA A 584 23.38 29.55 -9.41
CA ALA A 584 24.57 30.21 -8.86
C ALA A 584 24.49 30.43 -7.33
N GLN A 585 23.30 30.56 -6.76
CA GLN A 585 23.11 30.66 -5.31
C GLN A 585 23.21 29.30 -4.62
N CYS A 586 22.66 28.25 -5.22
CA CYS A 586 22.83 26.86 -4.79
C CYS A 586 24.30 26.47 -4.78
N GLU A 587 25.02 26.68 -5.89
CA GLU A 587 26.43 26.31 -6.02
C GLU A 587 27.29 27.04 -4.97
N ARG A 588 27.09 28.36 -4.80
CA ARG A 588 27.80 29.14 -3.78
C ARG A 588 27.53 28.66 -2.35
N THR A 589 26.32 28.18 -2.05
CA THR A 589 25.95 27.72 -0.71
C THR A 589 26.49 26.31 -0.45
N CYS A 590 26.34 25.41 -1.41
CA CYS A 590 26.83 24.04 -1.33
C CYS A 590 28.37 23.97 -1.24
N ARG A 591 29.08 24.74 -2.08
CA ARG A 591 30.55 24.69 -2.15
C ARG A 591 31.26 25.16 -0.88
N ARG A 592 30.57 25.85 0.04
CA ARG A 592 31.11 26.16 1.38
C ARG A 592 31.50 24.91 2.16
N ASN A 593 30.84 23.79 1.86
CA ASN A 593 31.04 22.51 2.53
C ASN A 593 32.10 21.62 1.84
N ASP A 594 32.67 22.03 0.69
CA ASP A 594 33.59 21.16 -0.08
C ASP A 594 34.91 20.91 0.64
N ALA A 595 35.44 21.93 1.34
CA ALA A 595 36.66 21.77 2.13
C ALA A 595 36.46 20.74 3.26
N LEU A 596 35.30 20.80 3.91
CA LEU A 596 34.91 19.89 4.98
C LEU A 596 34.67 18.47 4.46
N ALA A 597 33.95 18.32 3.35
CA ALA A 597 33.72 17.02 2.71
C ALA A 597 35.04 16.33 2.30
N LYS A 598 36.01 17.09 1.77
CA LYS A 598 37.35 16.58 1.43
C LYS A 598 38.17 16.19 2.66
N GLN A 599 38.02 16.90 3.77
CA GLN A 599 38.66 16.54 5.03
C GLN A 599 38.09 15.22 5.58
N GLN A 600 36.77 15.07 5.55
CA GLN A 600 36.08 13.85 5.97
C GLN A 600 36.41 12.65 5.09
N GLU A 601 36.49 12.85 3.77
CA GLU A 601 36.94 11.81 2.83
C GLU A 601 38.36 11.31 3.19
N LYS A 602 39.30 12.23 3.43
CA LYS A 602 40.66 11.86 3.86
C LYS A 602 40.66 11.11 5.19
N GLY A 603 39.85 11.55 6.16
CA GLY A 603 39.73 10.90 7.46
C GLY A 603 39.13 9.50 7.37
N LEU A 604 38.08 9.32 6.57
CA LEU A 604 37.47 8.01 6.30
C LEU A 604 38.45 7.07 5.60
N VAL A 605 39.15 7.52 4.56
CA VAL A 605 40.17 6.72 3.86
C VAL A 605 41.31 6.33 4.80
N LYS A 606 41.78 7.24 5.65
CA LYS A 606 42.81 6.97 6.66
C LYS A 606 42.34 5.91 7.67
N ARG A 607 41.13 6.05 8.22
CA ARG A 607 40.53 5.08 9.16
C ARG A 607 40.39 3.69 8.55
N VAL A 608 39.87 3.61 7.31
CA VAL A 608 39.75 2.34 6.59
C VAL A 608 41.14 1.73 6.34
N ALA A 609 42.12 2.52 5.92
CA ALA A 609 43.48 2.03 5.70
C ALA A 609 44.13 1.52 7.00
N GLU A 610 43.94 2.20 8.13
CA GLU A 610 44.43 1.78 9.44
C GLU A 610 43.82 0.43 9.85
N CYS A 611 42.50 0.24 9.70
CA CYS A 611 41.86 -1.03 10.03
C CYS A 611 42.19 -2.16 9.05
N LEU A 612 42.53 -1.86 7.79
CA LEU A 612 42.95 -2.86 6.82
C LEU A 612 44.41 -3.30 6.99
N THR A 613 45.30 -2.40 7.41
CA THR A 613 46.77 -2.64 7.37
C THR A 613 47.44 -2.70 8.75
N ALA A 614 46.83 -2.11 9.77
CA ALA A 614 47.42 -1.94 11.11
C ALA A 614 46.44 -2.42 12.20
N LEU A 615 45.99 -3.68 12.10
CA LEU A 615 45.09 -4.37 13.04
C LEU A 615 45.60 -4.45 14.51
N GLY A 616 46.82 -3.99 14.79
CA GLY A 616 47.39 -3.91 16.13
C GLY A 616 47.52 -5.27 16.84
N GLU A 617 47.32 -5.29 18.16
CA GLU A 617 47.38 -6.50 19.00
C GLU A 617 46.32 -7.55 18.61
N ALA A 618 45.23 -7.14 17.95
CA ALA A 618 44.17 -8.05 17.50
C ALA A 618 44.64 -8.99 16.39
N ALA A 619 45.49 -8.53 15.47
CA ALA A 619 46.12 -9.41 14.46
C ALA A 619 47.14 -10.38 15.06
N ALA A 620 47.81 -10.01 16.16
CA ALA A 620 48.77 -10.89 16.83
C ALA A 620 48.08 -12.14 17.41
N HIS A 621 46.81 -12.04 17.82
CA HIS A 621 45.99 -13.19 18.23
C HIS A 621 45.57 -14.07 17.05
N CYS A 622 45.27 -13.48 15.88
CA CYS A 622 44.95 -14.25 14.68
C CYS A 622 46.17 -15.01 14.12
N GLN A 623 47.40 -14.53 14.35
CA GLN A 623 48.62 -15.25 13.99
C GLN A 623 49.00 -16.38 14.97
N ALA A 624 48.50 -16.36 16.20
CA ALA A 624 48.82 -17.37 17.23
C ALA A 624 48.13 -18.72 17.01
N VAL A 625 47.10 -18.78 16.16
CA VAL A 625 46.34 -20.00 15.81
C VAL A 625 46.82 -20.53 14.44
N CYS A 626 48.11 -20.87 14.32
CA CYS A 626 48.63 -21.52 13.11
C CYS A 626 48.40 -23.04 13.15
N VAL A 627 47.54 -23.57 12.28
CA VAL A 627 47.40 -25.01 12.05
C VAL A 627 48.49 -25.50 11.10
N PHE A 628 49.35 -26.39 11.58
CA PHE A 628 50.42 -27.00 10.81
C PHE A 628 49.85 -28.03 9.81
N ARG A 629 49.66 -27.65 8.53
CA ARG A 629 49.28 -28.61 7.47
C ARG A 629 50.51 -29.05 6.67
N ARG A 630 50.86 -30.34 6.77
CA ARG A 630 51.77 -31.01 5.83
C ARG A 630 50.97 -31.50 4.64
N SER A 631 51.30 -31.02 3.45
CA SER A 631 50.91 -31.65 2.19
C SER A 631 52.15 -32.30 1.57
N THR A 632 52.06 -33.59 1.29
CA THR A 632 53.06 -34.35 0.53
C THR A 632 52.45 -34.73 -0.79
N VAL A 633 52.94 -34.10 -1.86
CA VAL A 633 52.67 -34.51 -3.24
C VAL A 633 54.03 -34.84 -3.86
N GLU A 634 54.16 -36.06 -4.38
CA GLU A 634 55.34 -36.55 -5.14
C GLU A 634 56.71 -36.32 -4.46
N GLY A 635 56.81 -36.63 -3.18
CA GLY A 635 58.11 -36.69 -2.48
C GLY A 635 58.78 -35.35 -2.20
N HIS A 636 58.13 -34.22 -2.46
CA HIS A 636 58.57 -32.90 -1.97
C HIS A 636 57.61 -32.40 -0.88
N THR A 637 58.18 -32.05 0.27
CA THR A 637 57.43 -31.51 1.41
C THR A 637 57.61 -30.00 1.41
N THR A 638 56.54 -29.26 1.14
CA THR A 638 56.55 -27.79 1.23
C THR A 638 55.60 -27.35 2.34
N SER A 639 56.12 -26.62 3.32
CA SER A 639 55.35 -26.03 4.41
C SER A 639 55.01 -24.58 4.06
N TYR A 640 53.72 -24.25 4.05
CA TYR A 640 53.25 -22.86 3.94
C TYR A 640 52.37 -22.51 5.14
N PHE A 641 52.59 -21.32 5.70
CA PHE A 641 51.74 -20.74 6.74
C PHE A 641 50.52 -20.11 6.07
N GLN A 642 49.32 -20.54 6.44
CA GLN A 642 48.07 -19.94 5.99
C GLN A 642 47.37 -19.36 7.22
N GLY A 643 47.36 -18.03 7.34
CA GLY A 643 46.61 -17.32 8.37
C GLY A 643 45.10 -17.55 8.19
N ASP A 644 44.35 -17.52 9.28
CA ASP A 644 42.89 -17.62 9.22
C ASP A 644 42.29 -16.28 8.76
N SER A 645 41.97 -16.21 7.46
CA SER A 645 41.34 -15.03 6.85
C SER A 645 40.01 -14.63 7.50
N THR A 646 39.36 -15.58 8.19
CA THR A 646 38.11 -15.33 8.93
C THR A 646 38.39 -14.52 10.19
N CYS A 647 39.45 -14.88 10.93
CA CYS A 647 39.91 -14.15 12.12
C CYS A 647 40.39 -12.73 11.74
N GLU A 648 41.15 -12.60 10.65
CA GLU A 648 41.63 -11.29 10.16
C GLU A 648 40.46 -10.37 9.75
N LYS A 649 39.41 -10.95 9.14
CA LYS A 649 38.17 -10.22 8.82
C LYS A 649 37.46 -9.74 10.08
N GLU A 650 37.26 -10.61 11.07
CA GLU A 650 36.60 -10.26 12.33
C GLU A 650 37.37 -9.20 13.12
N ALA A 651 38.71 -9.28 13.13
CA ALA A 651 39.57 -8.27 13.73
C ALA A 651 39.44 -6.91 13.02
N CYS A 652 39.33 -6.90 11.69
CA CYS A 652 39.10 -5.69 10.90
C CYS A 652 37.74 -5.05 11.20
N GLU A 653 36.68 -5.85 11.26
CA GLU A 653 35.34 -5.37 11.61
C GLU A 653 35.27 -4.80 13.04
N LEU A 654 35.98 -5.41 13.99
CA LEU A 654 36.13 -4.91 15.35
C LEU A 654 36.87 -3.57 15.39
N CYS A 655 37.98 -3.43 14.63
CA CYS A 655 38.69 -2.15 14.49
C CYS A 655 37.77 -1.05 13.96
N CYS A 656 36.92 -1.36 12.97
CA CYS A 656 35.96 -0.40 12.43
C CYS A 656 34.96 0.08 13.51
N MET A 657 34.54 -0.78 14.44
CA MET A 657 33.62 -0.41 15.52
C MET A 657 34.28 0.41 16.64
N SER A 658 35.53 0.10 16.97
CA SER A 658 36.25 0.74 18.09
C SER A 658 36.96 2.02 17.71
N SER A 659 37.20 2.25 16.41
CA SER A 659 37.88 3.45 15.93
C SER A 659 37.00 4.69 16.08
N PRO A 660 37.57 5.84 16.51
CA PRO A 660 36.83 7.08 16.60
C PRO A 660 36.34 7.56 15.21
N PRO A 661 35.29 8.40 15.14
CA PRO A 661 34.84 9.03 13.90
C PRO A 661 35.94 9.86 13.23
N SER A 662 35.86 10.05 11.92
CA SER A 662 36.86 10.84 11.18
C SER A 662 37.01 12.30 11.69
N GLU A 663 38.24 12.82 11.70
CA GLU A 663 38.51 14.20 12.13
C GLU A 663 37.79 15.23 11.24
N GLY A 664 37.26 16.30 11.85
CA GLY A 664 36.54 17.38 11.15
C GLY A 664 35.03 17.43 11.41
N LEU A 665 34.51 16.48 12.19
CA LEU A 665 33.09 16.35 12.54
C LEU A 665 32.56 17.40 13.55
N GLU A 666 33.43 18.23 14.14
CA GLU A 666 33.11 19.16 15.25
C GLU A 666 32.11 20.28 14.89
N ASN A 667 31.91 20.58 13.60
CA ASN A 667 31.06 21.67 13.13
C ASN A 667 29.66 21.25 12.64
N MET A 668 29.28 19.97 12.83
CA MET A 668 28.01 19.42 12.38
C MET A 668 27.00 19.29 13.53
N SER A 669 25.71 19.20 13.20
CA SER A 669 24.68 18.96 14.21
C SER A 669 24.85 17.57 14.84
N ALA A 670 24.53 17.43 16.13
CA ALA A 670 24.66 16.17 16.88
C ALA A 670 23.87 14.98 16.28
N GLU A 671 22.87 15.26 15.45
CA GLU A 671 22.09 14.27 14.72
C GLU A 671 22.82 13.80 13.44
N LEU A 672 23.32 14.76 12.65
CA LEU A 672 24.09 14.48 11.43
C LEU A 672 25.43 13.81 11.74
N LEU A 673 26.00 14.11 12.90
CA LEU A 673 27.20 13.48 13.44
C LEU A 673 27.03 11.98 13.74
N ARG A 674 25.92 11.62 14.38
CA ARG A 674 25.63 10.21 14.72
C ARG A 674 25.35 9.38 13.47
N ASP A 675 24.61 9.93 12.52
CA ASP A 675 24.34 9.28 11.24
C ASP A 675 25.61 9.13 10.39
N ALA A 676 26.44 10.17 10.31
CA ALA A 676 27.73 10.09 9.62
C ALA A 676 28.65 9.03 10.24
N ALA A 677 28.80 9.03 11.57
CA ALA A 677 29.65 8.06 12.27
C ALA A 677 29.18 6.61 12.09
N ALA A 678 27.87 6.35 12.12
CA ALA A 678 27.31 5.02 11.87
C ALA A 678 27.63 4.54 10.45
N ARG A 679 27.47 5.41 9.45
CA ARG A 679 27.76 5.10 8.05
C ARG A 679 29.25 4.89 7.78
N GLU A 680 30.13 5.60 8.47
CA GLU A 680 31.57 5.33 8.39
C GLU A 680 31.92 3.92 8.90
N VAL A 681 31.27 3.45 9.98
CA VAL A 681 31.46 2.10 10.51
C VAL A 681 30.98 1.05 9.50
N GLU A 682 29.82 1.26 8.88
CA GLU A 682 29.29 0.35 7.85
C GLU A 682 30.18 0.30 6.60
N GLU A 683 30.62 1.45 6.09
CA GLU A 683 31.52 1.50 4.94
C GLU A 683 32.86 0.81 5.27
N CYS A 684 33.41 1.03 6.47
CA CYS A 684 34.64 0.38 6.91
C CYS A 684 34.49 -1.15 6.97
N ARG A 685 33.39 -1.66 7.54
CA ARG A 685 33.08 -3.11 7.55
C ARG A 685 32.92 -3.68 6.15
N PHE A 686 32.27 -2.94 5.25
CA PHE A 686 32.14 -3.36 3.85
C PHE A 686 33.51 -3.52 3.18
N GLN A 687 34.44 -2.57 3.41
CA GLN A 687 35.80 -2.66 2.88
C GLN A 687 36.60 -3.81 3.52
N CYS A 688 36.45 -4.07 4.83
CA CYS A 688 37.03 -5.24 5.50
C CYS A 688 36.54 -6.55 4.87
N ALA A 689 35.22 -6.70 4.71
CA ALA A 689 34.63 -7.89 4.10
C ALA A 689 35.18 -8.09 2.67
N LYS A 690 35.25 -7.02 1.87
CA LYS A 690 35.80 -7.08 0.51
C LYS A 690 37.29 -7.46 0.50
N HIS A 691 38.10 -6.93 1.41
CA HIS A 691 39.55 -7.17 1.41
C HIS A 691 39.93 -8.62 1.75
N PHE A 692 39.22 -9.23 2.70
CA PHE A 692 39.52 -10.58 3.20
C PHE A 692 38.67 -11.69 2.54
N THR A 693 37.85 -11.37 1.54
CA THR A 693 37.13 -12.38 0.74
C THR A 693 38.07 -12.95 -0.36
N PRO A 694 38.20 -14.29 -0.49
CA PRO A 694 39.05 -14.92 -1.51
C PRO A 694 38.66 -14.46 -2.92
N LYS A 695 39.66 -14.20 -3.79
CA LYS A 695 39.44 -13.70 -5.17
C LYS A 695 38.53 -14.59 -6.03
N GLU A 696 38.42 -15.89 -5.73
CA GLU A 696 37.49 -16.81 -6.41
C GLU A 696 36.00 -16.48 -6.17
N GLN A 697 35.67 -15.66 -5.17
CA GLN A 697 34.31 -15.22 -4.86
C GLN A 697 34.00 -13.75 -5.26
N GLN A 698 34.96 -13.04 -5.87
CA GLN A 698 34.76 -11.64 -6.29
C GLN A 698 34.29 -11.46 -7.75
N GLU A 699 34.20 -12.54 -8.53
CA GLU A 699 33.70 -12.53 -9.92
C GLU A 699 32.27 -13.13 -10.09
N LEU A 700 31.57 -13.36 -8.98
CA LEU A 700 30.12 -13.63 -8.92
C LEU A 700 29.39 -12.38 -8.38
#